data_AF-A0A679K8R5-F1
#
_entry.id   AF-A0A679K8R5-F1
#
_cell.length_a   1.000
_cell.length_b   1.000
_cell.length_c   1.000
_cell.angle_alpha   90.00
_cell.angle_beta   90.00
_cell.angle_gamma   90.00
#
_symmetry.space_group_name_H-M   'P 1'
#
loop_
_entity.id
_entity.type
_entity.pdbx_description
1 polymer ?
#
loop_
_entity_poly.entity_id
_entity_poly.type
_entity_poly.pdbx_seq_one_letter_code
_entity_poly.pdbx_strand_id
1 'polypeptide(L)'
;MSLKSLLRCAVFTLASVCTALPTVVQAEDGPFAVTTGSYRFAGRDEPLVATDRKVDLWAEVYRPTKLSGGPLPVAVFLHGNHGTCGKFDKELQVRVDSGATYTDTGKCGAGEVVVPNHLGYEYLAKQLASWGYIVVSINANRGITAGIGDEGDWGLNLMRGRLILRHLALLSDWNSGVGKIPVPETLKFKPLGTMDLSQVGLMGHSRGGEGARAAIQQFRDAASPYPALIRGLSIKSVFEIGPVDGQTDRVLDADGVNSMILLPACDGDVLNLQGLKVFDRTFLTRKPDASKTFHGTVYVWGANHNAYNTEWQTSDSPGCSGTDALFQPAGRSKPQQLTAVQTLIPFFRATVGAKADPSLAAQFDPANSLPSPLLDITNVDRGYLPAPVGDAVQKLETFSQQTGKSDTGIPTTSRGVEVVHQRPGSTEWWFEHEPEARVATVSWTANSNLSKMFQVNFSPAKDMSAFKTLSFRTTLRCFGEICDFPASADGEFAYGVRLLDGNGQASRTYLTSRDVRISRPVGMSDTLHPILYTVQVPLSALSGVDLSQITALRFTFHDQKIGTVDIGDVMLLKSDPAPAQAIAQSSAKSPTAWMAAAKVQAISMPPHDPAADANTMTIVRKPSSARAISAGASRSAPMVDIVVTSKRPFPFTNAFPRFKVGNKTIPGGTIGPDGKTMTISIPEATFNELPTGADVSLSLLASAPPWKFGPLKK
;
A
#
# COMPACT_ATOMS: atom_id res chain seq x y z
N MET A 1 -25.77 -50.35 60.35
CA MET A 1 -24.70 -49.41 60.78
C MET A 1 -24.06 -48.86 59.52
N SER A 2 -24.49 -47.69 59.01
CA SER A 2 -24.06 -46.32 59.40
C SER A 2 -22.81 -45.94 58.60
N LEU A 3 -22.60 -44.79 57.94
CA LEU A 3 -23.34 -43.56 57.65
C LEU A 3 -22.32 -42.72 56.84
N LYS A 4 -22.74 -42.05 55.76
CA LYS A 4 -22.22 -40.74 55.28
C LYS A 4 -20.69 -40.44 55.30
N SER A 5 -20.18 -40.12 54.10
CA SER A 5 -19.63 -38.79 53.75
C SER A 5 -18.20 -38.36 54.15
N LEU A 6 -17.62 -37.60 53.21
CA LEU A 6 -16.67 -36.48 53.32
C LEU A 6 -15.14 -36.72 53.21
N LEU A 7 -14.68 -36.48 51.97
CA LEU A 7 -13.63 -35.54 51.56
C LEU A 7 -12.15 -35.95 51.71
N ARG A 8 -11.49 -36.24 50.57
CA ARG A 8 -10.32 -35.49 50.08
C ARG A 8 -9.99 -35.86 48.63
N CYS A 9 -9.98 -34.82 47.79
CA CYS A 9 -9.86 -34.84 46.33
C CYS A 9 -8.47 -35.23 45.83
N ALA A 10 -8.51 -35.80 44.62
CA ALA A 10 -7.40 -36.18 43.78
C ALA A 10 -6.50 -35.01 43.37
N VAL A 11 -5.20 -35.28 43.33
CA VAL A 11 -4.15 -34.45 42.75
C VAL A 11 -4.13 -34.71 41.24
N PHE A 12 -4.55 -33.74 40.44
CA PHE A 12 -4.23 -33.70 39.01
C PHE A 12 -3.23 -32.56 38.76
N THR A 13 -2.10 -32.94 38.18
CA THR A 13 -1.00 -32.09 37.75
C THR A 13 -1.44 -31.17 36.60
N LEU A 14 -1.42 -29.85 36.83
CA LEU A 14 -1.50 -28.85 35.76
C LEU A 14 -0.15 -28.77 35.04
N ALA A 15 -0.08 -29.32 33.83
CA ALA A 15 0.92 -28.91 32.85
C ALA A 15 0.41 -27.64 32.16
N SER A 16 1.03 -26.49 32.45
CA SER A 16 0.78 -25.24 31.74
C SER A 16 1.24 -25.37 30.29
N VAL A 17 0.27 -25.49 29.38
CA VAL A 17 0.45 -25.32 27.94
C VAL A 17 0.79 -23.84 27.71
N CYS A 18 2.05 -23.55 27.45
CA CYS A 18 2.48 -22.24 26.98
C CYS A 18 2.09 -22.14 25.50
N THR A 19 0.89 -21.62 25.21
CA THR A 19 0.47 -21.31 23.84
C THR A 19 1.34 -20.17 23.31
N ALA A 20 2.25 -20.49 22.40
CA ALA A 20 2.91 -19.49 21.57
C ALA A 20 1.82 -18.74 20.78
N LEU A 21 1.71 -17.43 21.00
CA LEU A 21 0.92 -16.55 20.17
C LEU A 21 1.46 -16.61 18.73
N PRO A 22 0.63 -16.74 17.69
CA PRO A 22 1.10 -16.64 16.31
C PRO A 22 1.55 -15.19 16.07
N THR A 23 2.84 -15.03 15.76
CA THR A 23 3.37 -13.81 15.17
C THR A 23 2.68 -13.60 13.83
N VAL A 24 1.93 -12.50 13.68
CA VAL A 24 1.35 -12.06 12.41
C VAL A 24 2.49 -12.00 11.39
N VAL A 25 2.44 -12.86 10.38
CA VAL A 25 3.48 -12.99 9.36
C VAL A 25 3.47 -11.74 8.50
N GLN A 26 4.40 -10.82 8.77
CA GLN A 26 4.77 -9.76 7.82
C GLN A 26 5.21 -10.44 6.50
N ALA A 27 5.14 -9.75 5.36
CA ALA A 27 5.84 -10.23 4.16
C ALA A 27 7.26 -10.63 4.57
N GLU A 28 7.67 -11.88 4.28
CA GLU A 28 8.89 -12.42 4.87
C GLU A 28 10.08 -11.49 4.63
N ASP A 29 10.89 -11.29 5.68
CA ASP A 29 12.17 -10.62 5.56
C ASP A 29 13.00 -11.31 4.48
N GLY A 30 13.52 -10.53 3.55
CA GLY A 30 14.40 -11.05 2.54
C GLY A 30 15.72 -11.55 3.14
N PRO A 31 16.46 -12.39 2.39
CA PRO A 31 17.62 -13.11 2.93
C PRO A 31 18.83 -12.22 3.22
N PHE A 32 18.80 -10.93 2.87
CA PHE A 32 19.93 -10.03 3.00
C PHE A 32 19.77 -9.05 4.17
N ALA A 33 20.79 -8.97 5.04
CA ALA A 33 20.89 -7.89 6.01
C ALA A 33 21.01 -6.54 5.29
N VAL A 34 20.40 -5.48 5.82
CA VAL A 34 20.33 -4.17 5.15
C VAL A 34 21.27 -3.15 5.81
N THR A 35 21.92 -2.33 4.99
CA THR A 35 22.69 -1.15 5.44
C THR A 35 22.07 0.12 4.83
N THR A 36 22.08 1.20 5.62
CA THR A 36 21.56 2.51 5.23
C THR A 36 22.67 3.55 5.13
N GLY A 37 22.67 4.32 4.04
CA GLY A 37 23.50 5.51 3.83
C GLY A 37 22.67 6.66 3.25
N SER A 38 23.28 7.82 3.04
CA SER A 38 22.59 9.00 2.57
C SER A 38 23.49 9.95 1.78
N TYR A 39 22.89 10.82 0.98
CA TYR A 39 23.56 11.96 0.38
C TYR A 39 22.66 13.19 0.47
N ARG A 40 23.28 14.35 0.66
CA ARG A 40 22.58 15.64 0.69
C ARG A 40 23.48 16.73 0.13
N PHE A 41 23.06 17.28 -0.99
CA PHE A 41 23.66 18.48 -1.56
C PHE A 41 22.59 19.57 -1.60
N ALA A 42 22.64 20.46 -0.61
CA ALA A 42 21.55 21.40 -0.33
C ALA A 42 21.64 22.69 -1.15
N GLY A 43 20.49 23.30 -1.45
CA GLY A 43 20.37 24.65 -2.01
C GLY A 43 21.02 24.81 -3.39
N ARG A 44 20.89 23.81 -4.25
CA ARG A 44 21.56 23.76 -5.55
C ARG A 44 20.75 24.47 -6.63
N ASP A 45 21.49 25.10 -7.54
CA ASP A 45 20.97 25.50 -8.85
C ASP A 45 21.01 24.27 -9.76
N GLU A 46 19.84 23.68 -10.02
CA GLU A 46 19.68 22.48 -10.85
C GLU A 46 18.73 22.78 -12.00
N PRO A 47 19.21 23.41 -13.10
CA PRO A 47 18.36 23.86 -14.22
C PRO A 47 17.69 22.71 -14.98
N LEU A 48 18.18 21.47 -14.80
CA LEU A 48 17.50 20.28 -15.31
C LEU A 48 16.23 19.95 -14.51
N VAL A 49 16.09 20.46 -13.29
CA VAL A 49 14.91 20.28 -12.42
C VAL A 49 14.06 21.53 -12.41
N ALA A 50 14.65 22.68 -12.05
CA ALA A 50 13.99 23.96 -11.91
C ALA A 50 14.93 25.11 -12.28
N THR A 51 14.41 26.14 -12.94
CA THR A 51 15.19 27.30 -13.40
C THR A 51 14.99 28.56 -12.55
N ASP A 52 13.95 28.57 -11.71
CA ASP A 52 13.49 29.72 -10.94
C ASP A 52 13.77 29.61 -9.44
N ARG A 53 14.15 28.42 -8.96
CA ARG A 53 14.35 28.12 -7.55
C ARG A 53 15.48 27.12 -7.30
N LYS A 54 15.96 27.13 -6.06
CA LYS A 54 16.92 26.14 -5.58
C LYS A 54 16.20 24.85 -5.18
N VAL A 55 16.86 23.73 -5.40
CA VAL A 55 16.41 22.40 -4.96
C VAL A 55 17.54 21.68 -4.22
N ASP A 56 17.19 20.65 -3.46
CA ASP A 56 18.17 19.77 -2.83
C ASP A 56 18.31 18.49 -3.67
N LEU A 57 19.53 17.99 -3.82
CA LEU A 57 19.74 16.59 -4.17
C LEU A 57 19.97 15.83 -2.86
N TRP A 58 18.87 15.37 -2.26
CA TRP A 58 18.86 14.72 -0.94
C TRP A 58 18.08 13.42 -0.97
N ALA A 59 18.71 12.31 -0.59
CA ALA A 59 18.02 11.03 -0.42
C ALA A 59 18.66 10.16 0.67
N GLU A 60 17.85 9.24 1.20
CA GLU A 60 18.31 8.09 1.99
C GLU A 60 18.40 6.87 1.06
N VAL A 61 19.42 6.04 1.25
CA VAL A 61 19.73 4.87 0.43
C VAL A 61 19.77 3.62 1.29
N TYR A 62 18.95 2.63 0.95
CA TYR A 62 18.85 1.33 1.63
C TYR A 62 19.29 0.24 0.66
N ARG A 63 20.17 -0.67 1.11
CA ARG A 63 20.72 -1.71 0.24
C ARG A 63 21.17 -2.95 1.02
N PRO A 64 21.33 -4.12 0.37
CA PRO A 64 22.02 -5.26 0.97
C PRO A 64 23.39 -4.88 1.53
N THR A 65 23.69 -5.36 2.74
CA THR A 65 24.95 -5.09 3.44
C THR A 65 26.15 -5.59 2.64
N LYS A 66 26.00 -6.76 2.01
CA LYS A 66 26.92 -7.31 1.04
C LYS A 66 26.35 -7.10 -0.35
N LEU A 67 27.09 -6.40 -1.20
CA LEU A 67 26.73 -6.16 -2.61
C LEU A 67 27.20 -7.29 -3.53
N SER A 68 27.32 -8.51 -2.99
CA SER A 68 27.66 -9.72 -3.76
C SER A 68 26.42 -10.18 -4.53
N GLY A 69 26.52 -10.34 -5.85
CA GLY A 69 25.39 -10.77 -6.68
C GLY A 69 25.24 -10.05 -8.02
N GLY A 70 26.16 -9.14 -8.36
CA GLY A 70 26.11 -8.34 -9.58
C GLY A 70 25.44 -6.97 -9.34
N PRO A 71 25.34 -6.14 -10.39
CA PRO A 71 24.57 -4.91 -10.30
C PRO A 71 23.13 -5.22 -9.84
N LEU A 72 22.66 -4.52 -8.81
CA LEU A 72 21.36 -4.76 -8.20
C LEU A 72 20.28 -3.87 -8.83
N PRO A 73 19.02 -4.34 -8.95
CA PRO A 73 17.91 -3.48 -9.36
C PRO A 73 17.77 -2.27 -8.44
N VAL A 74 17.31 -1.15 -9.01
CA VAL A 74 17.15 0.11 -8.28
C VAL A 74 15.66 0.42 -8.12
N ALA A 75 15.25 0.79 -6.92
CA ALA A 75 13.93 1.35 -6.66
C ALA A 75 14.06 2.81 -6.22
N VAL A 76 13.30 3.73 -6.81
CA VAL A 76 13.31 5.15 -6.44
C VAL A 76 11.97 5.54 -5.85
N PHE A 77 11.97 6.01 -4.61
CA PHE A 77 10.77 6.43 -3.89
C PHE A 77 10.69 7.96 -3.84
N LEU A 78 9.51 8.50 -4.05
CA LEU A 78 9.25 9.93 -3.97
C LEU A 78 8.00 10.22 -3.13
N HIS A 79 8.16 11.04 -2.09
CA HIS A 79 7.02 11.48 -1.28
C HIS A 79 6.17 12.55 -1.98
N GLY A 80 4.96 12.72 -1.44
CA GLY A 80 3.98 13.70 -1.92
C GLY A 80 4.17 15.12 -1.43
N ASN A 81 3.10 15.88 -1.54
CA ASN A 81 2.97 17.19 -0.92
C ASN A 81 2.65 17.03 0.56
N HIS A 82 3.28 17.81 1.43
CA HIS A 82 3.08 17.83 2.88
C HIS A 82 3.80 19.04 3.47
N GLY A 83 3.70 19.29 4.78
CA GLY A 83 4.57 20.26 5.45
C GLY A 83 6.06 19.94 5.27
N THR A 84 6.89 20.97 5.12
CA THR A 84 8.36 20.83 5.06
C THR A 84 9.05 21.23 6.35
N CYS A 85 8.33 21.89 7.25
CA CYS A 85 8.70 22.19 8.62
C CYS A 85 7.61 21.74 9.60
N GLY A 86 8.03 21.24 10.76
CA GLY A 86 7.10 20.78 11.79
C GLY A 86 7.65 20.98 13.18
N LYS A 87 6.74 21.05 14.16
CA LYS A 87 7.04 21.26 15.57
C LYS A 87 6.46 20.13 16.39
N PHE A 88 7.20 19.70 17.41
CA PHE A 88 6.67 18.71 18.35
C PHE A 88 5.54 19.32 19.18
N ASP A 89 4.39 18.69 19.12
CA ASP A 89 3.23 19.01 19.94
C ASP A 89 3.23 18.13 21.20
N LYS A 90 3.17 18.77 22.38
CA LYS A 90 3.23 18.06 23.66
C LYS A 90 1.93 17.36 24.03
N GLU A 91 0.79 17.83 23.54
CA GLU A 91 -0.49 17.22 23.87
C GLU A 91 -0.71 15.98 22.99
N LEU A 92 -0.41 16.09 21.71
CA LEU A 92 -0.52 14.99 20.75
C LEU A 92 0.65 14.00 20.81
N GLN A 93 1.77 14.36 21.46
CA GLN A 93 3.00 13.58 21.54
C GLN A 93 3.59 13.19 20.17
N VAL A 94 3.35 14.03 19.15
CA VAL A 94 3.82 13.83 17.77
C VAL A 94 4.33 15.14 17.19
N ARG A 95 4.98 15.08 16.02
CA ARG A 95 5.29 16.29 15.24
C ARG A 95 4.06 16.70 14.43
N VAL A 96 3.67 17.97 14.54
CA VAL A 96 2.66 18.60 13.69
C VAL A 96 3.39 19.37 12.60
N ASP A 97 3.12 19.00 11.36
CA ASP A 97 3.83 19.45 10.17
C ASP A 97 3.02 20.54 9.44
N SER A 98 3.02 21.76 9.97
CA SER A 98 2.22 22.88 9.44
C SER A 98 3.04 23.95 8.71
N GLY A 99 4.37 23.88 8.76
CA GLY A 99 5.26 24.88 8.15
C GLY A 99 5.75 24.48 6.76
N ALA A 100 6.01 25.48 5.92
CA ALA A 100 6.56 25.32 4.56
C ALA A 100 7.86 26.09 4.32
N THR A 101 8.42 26.76 5.34
CA THR A 101 9.53 27.71 5.18
C THR A 101 10.82 27.10 4.64
N TYR A 102 11.05 25.80 4.87
CA TYR A 102 12.20 25.09 4.29
C TYR A 102 12.13 25.06 2.77
N THR A 103 10.93 25.01 2.20
CA THR A 103 10.70 24.96 0.76
C THR A 103 11.38 26.13 0.05
N ASP A 104 11.27 27.35 0.59
CA ASP A 104 11.76 28.57 -0.05
C ASP A 104 13.12 29.03 0.47
N THR A 105 13.46 28.71 1.72
CA THR A 105 14.67 29.24 2.37
C THR A 105 15.74 28.17 2.64
N GLY A 106 15.37 26.89 2.64
CA GLY A 106 16.22 25.80 3.13
C GLY A 106 16.42 25.78 4.66
N LYS A 107 15.59 26.54 5.40
CA LYS A 107 15.60 26.61 6.87
C LYS A 107 14.17 26.58 7.40
N CYS A 108 13.99 26.02 8.60
CA CYS A 108 12.72 26.07 9.31
C CYS A 108 12.69 27.22 10.32
N GLY A 109 11.48 27.61 10.74
CA GLY A 109 11.27 28.65 11.74
C GLY A 109 11.81 28.27 13.12
N ALA A 110 11.80 29.24 14.04
CA ALA A 110 12.27 29.02 15.41
C ALA A 110 11.43 27.93 16.11
N GLY A 111 12.09 26.89 16.61
CA GLY A 111 11.46 25.76 17.29
C GLY A 111 10.84 24.71 16.36
N GLU A 112 10.97 24.88 15.04
CA GLU A 112 10.60 23.88 14.04
C GLU A 112 11.82 23.11 13.55
N VAL A 113 11.57 21.90 13.05
CA VAL A 113 12.57 21.06 12.39
C VAL A 113 12.09 20.70 10.99
N VAL A 114 13.04 20.37 10.10
CA VAL A 114 12.71 19.89 8.75
C VAL A 114 11.95 18.59 8.87
N VAL A 115 10.80 18.50 8.20
CA VAL A 115 10.00 17.27 8.13
C VAL A 115 10.73 16.27 7.23
N PRO A 116 11.13 15.09 7.74
CA PRO A 116 11.87 14.13 6.95
C PRO A 116 10.92 13.29 6.07
N ASN A 117 10.17 13.94 5.18
CA ASN A 117 9.12 13.33 4.35
C ASN A 117 9.57 12.04 3.63
N HIS A 118 10.82 12.00 3.14
CA HIS A 118 11.44 10.82 2.50
C HIS A 118 11.72 9.62 3.43
N LEU A 119 11.88 9.82 4.74
CA LEU A 119 12.15 8.74 5.69
C LEU A 119 10.88 7.97 6.08
N GLY A 120 9.71 8.51 5.71
CA GLY A 120 8.39 7.90 5.93
C GLY A 120 8.22 6.47 5.40
N TYR A 121 9.01 6.10 4.41
CA TYR A 121 8.93 4.80 3.72
C TYR A 121 10.07 3.87 4.07
N GLU A 122 10.83 4.17 5.12
CA GLU A 122 11.96 3.34 5.56
C GLU A 122 11.57 1.86 5.72
N TYR A 123 10.37 1.58 6.24
CA TYR A 123 9.88 0.21 6.42
C TYR A 123 9.74 -0.53 5.07
N LEU A 124 9.24 0.14 4.03
CA LEU A 124 9.16 -0.42 2.67
C LEU A 124 10.54 -0.55 2.03
N ALA A 125 11.37 0.49 2.19
CA ALA A 125 12.69 0.54 1.58
C ALA A 125 13.64 -0.52 2.17
N LYS A 126 13.61 -0.73 3.49
CA LYS A 126 14.35 -1.81 4.16
C LYS A 126 13.82 -3.18 3.75
N GLN A 127 12.50 -3.36 3.68
CA GLN A 127 11.92 -4.63 3.27
C GLN A 127 12.33 -4.97 1.83
N LEU A 128 12.26 -4.02 0.91
CA LEU A 128 12.66 -4.28 -0.47
C LEU A 128 14.18 -4.47 -0.59
N ALA A 129 14.99 -3.69 0.14
CA ALA A 129 16.44 -3.87 0.17
C ALA A 129 16.85 -5.24 0.72
N SER A 130 16.13 -5.82 1.69
CA SER A 130 16.43 -7.17 2.20
C SER A 130 16.19 -8.26 1.15
N TRP A 131 15.42 -7.97 0.09
CA TRP A 131 15.21 -8.82 -1.09
C TRP A 131 16.21 -8.58 -2.23
N GLY A 132 17.22 -7.71 -2.05
CA GLY A 132 18.30 -7.53 -3.02
C GLY A 132 18.20 -6.29 -3.90
N TYR A 133 17.54 -5.23 -3.43
CA TYR A 133 17.37 -3.97 -4.16
C TYR A 133 18.22 -2.85 -3.56
N ILE A 134 18.66 -1.91 -4.40
CA ILE A 134 19.13 -0.61 -3.95
C ILE A 134 17.94 0.34 -4.00
N VAL A 135 17.46 0.78 -2.84
CA VAL A 135 16.31 1.68 -2.72
C VAL A 135 16.79 3.09 -2.39
N VAL A 136 16.35 4.08 -3.15
CA VAL A 136 16.69 5.49 -2.98
C VAL A 136 15.42 6.27 -2.69
N SER A 137 15.28 6.78 -1.47
CA SER A 137 14.11 7.58 -1.05
C SER A 137 14.45 9.06 -1.07
N ILE A 138 13.87 9.78 -2.05
CA ILE A 138 14.20 11.17 -2.37
C ILE A 138 13.42 12.14 -1.46
N ASN A 139 14.13 13.13 -0.93
CA ASN A 139 13.55 14.29 -0.27
C ASN A 139 13.32 15.42 -1.29
N ALA A 140 12.06 15.74 -1.54
CA ALA A 140 11.61 16.80 -2.44
C ALA A 140 11.20 18.09 -1.70
N ASN A 141 11.67 18.31 -0.47
CA ASN A 141 11.23 19.47 0.32
C ASN A 141 11.64 20.81 -0.29
N ARG A 142 12.90 20.97 -0.67
CA ARG A 142 13.42 22.26 -1.15
C ARG A 142 12.87 22.57 -2.54
N GLY A 143 12.18 23.70 -2.68
CA GLY A 143 11.65 24.23 -3.94
C GLY A 143 10.37 23.56 -4.46
N ILE A 144 10.02 22.36 -3.98
CA ILE A 144 8.96 21.53 -4.58
C ILE A 144 7.80 21.28 -3.61
N THR A 145 8.02 20.56 -2.51
CA THR A 145 6.93 20.25 -1.56
C THR A 145 6.45 21.50 -0.83
N ALA A 146 5.14 21.71 -0.76
CA ALA A 146 4.48 22.93 -0.31
C ALA A 146 4.89 24.20 -1.09
N GLY A 147 5.50 24.03 -2.27
CA GLY A 147 5.94 25.13 -3.12
C GLY A 147 4.83 25.72 -3.97
N ILE A 148 5.05 26.94 -4.43
CA ILE A 148 4.18 27.60 -5.40
C ILE A 148 4.38 26.93 -6.77
N GLY A 149 3.27 26.56 -7.41
CA GLY A 149 3.25 25.90 -8.71
C GLY A 149 3.73 26.78 -9.87
N ASP A 150 4.12 26.14 -10.97
CA ASP A 150 4.52 26.82 -12.21
C ASP A 150 3.39 26.78 -13.25
N GLU A 151 3.49 27.61 -14.28
CA GLU A 151 2.59 27.53 -15.44
C GLU A 151 2.65 26.11 -16.06
N GLY A 152 1.48 25.49 -16.22
CA GLY A 152 1.33 24.11 -16.69
C GLY A 152 1.82 23.00 -15.75
N ASP A 153 2.32 23.35 -14.56
CA ASP A 153 2.75 22.42 -13.51
C ASP A 153 2.39 22.95 -12.12
N TRP A 154 1.12 23.29 -11.90
CA TRP A 154 0.67 23.90 -10.64
C TRP A 154 0.82 22.95 -9.43
N GLY A 155 0.83 21.64 -9.68
CA GLY A 155 1.14 20.61 -8.70
C GLY A 155 2.64 20.48 -8.38
N LEU A 156 3.51 21.00 -9.25
CA LEU A 156 4.96 20.74 -9.34
C LEU A 156 5.30 19.26 -9.60
N ASN A 157 4.42 18.54 -10.29
CA ASN A 157 4.56 17.11 -10.57
C ASN A 157 5.48 16.85 -11.76
N LEU A 158 5.52 17.74 -12.76
CA LEU A 158 6.56 17.70 -13.80
C LEU A 158 7.94 18.01 -13.20
N MET A 159 8.02 18.91 -12.23
CA MET A 159 9.27 19.18 -11.49
C MET A 159 9.71 17.97 -10.64
N ARG A 160 8.76 17.27 -9.99
CA ARG A 160 9.02 15.99 -9.31
C ARG A 160 9.55 14.92 -10.25
N GLY A 161 9.00 14.80 -11.46
CA GLY A 161 9.50 13.88 -12.49
C GLY A 161 10.95 14.17 -12.87
N ARG A 162 11.27 15.45 -13.12
CA ARG A 162 12.64 15.90 -13.40
C ARG A 162 13.58 15.67 -12.21
N LEU A 163 13.11 15.82 -10.97
CA LEU A 163 13.89 15.50 -9.77
C LEU A 163 14.25 14.00 -9.72
N ILE A 164 13.29 13.09 -9.96
CA ILE A 164 13.56 11.64 -10.04
C ILE A 164 14.63 11.36 -11.10
N LEU A 165 14.46 11.88 -12.32
CA LEU A 165 15.42 11.66 -13.41
C LEU A 165 16.79 12.26 -13.11
N ARG A 166 16.83 13.40 -12.41
CA ARG A 166 18.08 14.04 -11.99
C ARG A 166 18.84 13.21 -10.96
N HIS A 167 18.13 12.60 -10.01
CA HIS A 167 18.70 11.64 -9.06
C HIS A 167 19.19 10.37 -9.78
N LEU A 168 18.43 9.83 -10.74
CA LEU A 168 18.88 8.70 -11.56
C LEU A 168 20.14 9.02 -12.38
N ALA A 169 20.27 10.23 -12.92
CA ALA A 169 21.48 10.69 -13.59
C ALA A 169 22.68 10.75 -12.63
N LEU A 170 22.49 11.27 -11.41
CA LEU A 170 23.52 11.27 -10.36
C LEU A 170 23.96 9.83 -10.00
N LEU A 171 23.01 8.92 -9.87
CA LEU A 171 23.28 7.51 -9.60
C LEU A 171 24.01 6.84 -10.79
N SER A 172 23.65 7.16 -12.04
CA SER A 172 24.32 6.66 -13.24
C SER A 172 25.78 7.12 -13.31
N ASP A 173 26.02 8.40 -13.03
CA ASP A 173 27.34 9.01 -12.91
C ASP A 173 28.22 8.30 -11.87
N TRP A 174 27.66 8.04 -10.68
CA TRP A 174 28.33 7.33 -9.60
C TRP A 174 28.56 5.85 -9.91
N ASN A 175 27.61 5.21 -10.57
CA ASN A 175 27.68 3.81 -10.96
C ASN A 175 28.70 3.57 -12.08
N SER A 176 28.95 4.57 -12.92
CA SER A 176 29.94 4.51 -14.01
C SER A 176 31.28 5.18 -13.70
N GLY A 177 31.35 5.99 -12.65
CA GLY A 177 32.57 6.68 -12.23
C GLY A 177 32.94 7.91 -13.07
N VAL A 178 31.98 8.49 -13.80
CA VAL A 178 32.21 9.62 -14.74
C VAL A 178 31.66 10.97 -14.26
N GLY A 179 30.94 10.99 -13.13
CA GLY A 179 30.26 12.19 -12.63
C GLY A 179 31.16 13.21 -11.94
N LYS A 180 30.74 14.49 -12.00
CA LYS A 180 31.44 15.61 -11.33
C LYS A 180 31.12 15.76 -9.85
N ILE A 181 29.94 15.31 -9.41
CA ILE A 181 29.53 15.38 -8.00
C ILE A 181 30.15 14.17 -7.29
N PRO A 182 31.06 14.36 -6.32
CA PRO A 182 31.71 13.25 -5.65
C PRO A 182 30.73 12.45 -4.79
N VAL A 183 31.00 11.15 -4.64
CA VAL A 183 30.27 10.28 -3.73
C VAL A 183 30.58 10.70 -2.28
N PRO A 184 29.58 11.08 -1.46
CA PRO A 184 29.83 11.48 -0.08
C PRO A 184 30.09 10.26 0.81
N GLU A 185 30.91 10.41 1.84
CA GLU A 185 31.19 9.34 2.81
C GLU A 185 29.92 8.83 3.51
N THR A 186 28.93 9.70 3.69
CA THR A 186 27.62 9.37 4.27
C THR A 186 26.85 8.33 3.46
N LEU A 187 27.20 8.09 2.19
CA LEU A 187 26.61 7.03 1.38
C LEU A 187 27.00 5.64 1.89
N LYS A 188 28.15 5.49 2.58
CA LYS A 188 28.63 4.25 3.22
C LYS A 188 28.81 3.05 2.28
N PHE A 189 29.04 3.29 0.99
CA PHE A 189 29.56 2.30 0.04
C PHE A 189 30.14 2.99 -1.21
N LYS A 190 30.89 2.23 -2.01
CA LYS A 190 31.37 2.66 -3.33
C LYS A 190 30.35 2.23 -4.39
N PRO A 191 29.68 3.16 -5.09
CA PRO A 191 28.58 2.83 -6.01
C PRO A 191 29.01 2.28 -7.37
N LEU A 192 30.28 2.40 -7.74
CA LEU A 192 30.81 1.95 -9.03
C LEU A 192 30.42 0.49 -9.33
N GLY A 193 29.69 0.28 -10.43
CA GLY A 193 29.26 -1.04 -10.91
C GLY A 193 28.26 -1.78 -10.01
N THR A 194 27.59 -1.09 -9.09
CA THR A 194 26.69 -1.74 -8.10
C THR A 194 25.22 -1.72 -8.48
N MET A 195 24.82 -0.89 -9.46
CA MET A 195 23.42 -0.67 -9.83
C MET A 195 23.12 -1.13 -11.25
N ASP A 196 22.02 -1.85 -11.43
CA ASP A 196 21.44 -2.18 -12.74
C ASP A 196 20.34 -1.17 -13.09
N LEU A 197 20.72 -0.13 -13.83
CA LEU A 197 19.76 0.89 -14.28
C LEU A 197 18.84 0.40 -15.41
N SER A 198 19.07 -0.80 -15.96
CA SER A 198 18.11 -1.44 -16.85
C SER A 198 16.95 -2.10 -16.09
N GLN A 199 16.98 -2.08 -14.75
CA GLN A 199 15.97 -2.68 -13.87
C GLN A 199 15.55 -1.67 -12.79
N VAL A 200 14.80 -0.64 -13.21
CA VAL A 200 14.34 0.43 -12.31
C VAL A 200 12.84 0.31 -12.01
N GLY A 201 12.48 0.33 -10.72
CA GLY A 201 11.12 0.52 -10.24
C GLY A 201 10.94 1.91 -9.63
N LEU A 202 9.79 2.54 -9.84
CA LEU A 202 9.44 3.81 -9.23
C LEU A 202 8.32 3.64 -8.20
N MET A 203 8.40 4.35 -7.09
CA MET A 203 7.28 4.51 -6.16
C MET A 203 7.00 5.98 -5.91
N GLY A 204 5.73 6.35 -5.90
CA GLY A 204 5.30 7.71 -5.60
C GLY A 204 4.07 7.75 -4.71
N HIS A 205 4.00 8.68 -3.76
CA HIS A 205 2.81 8.92 -2.92
C HIS A 205 2.19 10.28 -3.27
N SER A 206 0.87 10.37 -3.45
CA SER A 206 0.17 11.64 -3.70
C SER A 206 0.68 12.32 -4.97
N ARG A 207 1.05 13.60 -4.89
CA ARG A 207 1.83 14.33 -5.90
C ARG A 207 3.09 13.60 -6.38
N GLY A 208 3.71 12.80 -5.52
CA GLY A 208 4.85 11.97 -5.86
C GLY A 208 4.52 10.84 -6.85
N GLY A 209 3.27 10.35 -6.86
CA GLY A 209 2.80 9.34 -7.83
C GLY A 209 2.66 9.90 -9.24
N GLU A 210 1.95 11.02 -9.39
CA GLU A 210 1.91 11.75 -10.67
C GLU A 210 3.33 12.19 -11.10
N GLY A 211 4.19 12.57 -10.16
CA GLY A 211 5.61 12.82 -10.42
C GLY A 211 6.40 11.61 -10.93
N ALA A 212 6.09 10.40 -10.46
CA ALA A 212 6.70 9.17 -10.97
C ALA A 212 6.25 8.88 -12.42
N ARG A 213 4.96 9.09 -12.73
CA ARG A 213 4.45 9.04 -14.11
C ARG A 213 5.06 10.13 -14.99
N ALA A 214 5.24 11.34 -14.45
CA ALA A 214 5.96 12.43 -15.14
C ALA A 214 7.40 12.00 -15.49
N ALA A 215 8.13 11.35 -14.60
CA ALA A 215 9.49 10.87 -14.88
C ALA A 215 9.51 9.87 -16.06
N ILE A 216 8.53 8.96 -16.13
CA ILE A 216 8.43 7.99 -17.23
C ILE A 216 8.24 8.70 -18.56
N GLN A 217 7.29 9.64 -18.63
CA GLN A 217 6.98 10.35 -19.88
C GLN A 217 8.08 11.35 -20.25
N GLN A 218 8.60 12.12 -19.29
CA GLN A 218 9.68 13.07 -19.51
C GLN A 218 10.99 12.41 -19.92
N PHE A 219 11.26 11.17 -19.54
CA PHE A 219 12.42 10.43 -20.05
C PHE A 219 12.28 10.12 -21.55
N ARG A 220 11.05 9.96 -22.04
CA ARG A 220 10.74 9.60 -23.43
C ARG A 220 10.48 10.82 -24.33
N ASP A 221 10.24 11.99 -23.75
CA ASP A 221 10.06 13.24 -24.50
C ASP A 221 11.24 13.48 -25.45
N ALA A 222 10.97 13.85 -26.70
CA ALA A 222 12.01 14.00 -27.73
C ALA A 222 13.11 15.03 -27.38
N ALA A 223 12.76 16.07 -26.62
CA ALA A 223 13.67 17.11 -26.16
C ALA A 223 14.34 16.79 -24.80
N SER A 224 14.11 15.60 -24.25
CA SER A 224 14.63 15.23 -22.94
C SER A 224 16.16 15.08 -22.97
N PRO A 225 16.91 15.72 -22.06
CA PRO A 225 18.35 15.51 -21.94
C PRO A 225 18.68 14.19 -21.22
N TYR A 226 17.72 13.61 -20.49
CA TYR A 226 17.97 12.50 -19.57
C TYR A 226 18.39 11.19 -20.24
N PRO A 227 17.89 10.79 -21.43
CA PRO A 227 18.42 9.62 -22.13
C PRO A 227 19.93 9.65 -22.38
N ALA A 228 20.50 10.84 -22.61
CA ALA A 228 21.95 11.00 -22.77
C ALA A 228 22.71 10.98 -21.44
N LEU A 229 22.06 11.39 -20.35
CA LEU A 229 22.66 11.47 -19.00
C LEU A 229 22.56 10.16 -18.21
N ILE A 230 21.59 9.30 -18.52
CA ILE A 230 21.30 8.09 -17.74
C ILE A 230 21.55 6.86 -18.62
N ARG A 231 22.74 6.30 -18.53
CA ARG A 231 23.16 5.17 -19.38
C ARG A 231 22.35 3.92 -19.05
N GLY A 232 21.66 3.38 -20.07
CA GLY A 232 20.95 2.10 -19.97
C GLY A 232 19.68 2.12 -19.12
N LEU A 233 19.09 3.30 -18.86
CA LEU A 233 17.88 3.38 -18.06
C LEU A 233 16.71 2.62 -18.70
N SER A 234 16.11 1.71 -17.95
CA SER A 234 14.82 1.13 -18.27
C SER A 234 13.96 1.03 -17.02
N ILE A 235 12.90 1.84 -16.99
CA ILE A 235 11.88 1.79 -15.95
C ILE A 235 10.94 0.63 -16.29
N LYS A 236 10.74 -0.29 -15.35
CA LYS A 236 9.95 -1.53 -15.50
C LYS A 236 8.58 -1.45 -14.86
N SER A 237 8.47 -0.69 -13.78
CA SER A 237 7.22 -0.58 -13.05
C SER A 237 7.11 0.70 -12.22
N VAL A 238 5.87 1.04 -11.89
CA VAL A 238 5.50 2.14 -11.00
C VAL A 238 4.46 1.66 -9.97
N PHE A 239 4.73 1.91 -8.70
CA PHE A 239 3.79 1.67 -7.60
C PHE A 239 3.38 3.01 -6.99
N GLU A 240 2.10 3.30 -6.97
CA GLU A 240 1.59 4.59 -6.49
C GLU A 240 0.75 4.39 -5.22
N ILE A 241 0.93 5.26 -4.22
CA ILE A 241 0.09 5.32 -3.02
C ILE A 241 -0.75 6.58 -3.13
N GLY A 242 -2.09 6.46 -3.10
CA GLY A 242 -3.03 7.57 -3.16
C GLY A 242 -2.63 8.69 -4.13
N PRO A 243 -2.27 8.40 -5.40
CA PRO A 243 -1.70 9.43 -6.27
C PRO A 243 -2.77 10.45 -6.69
N VAL A 244 -2.32 11.68 -6.89
CA VAL A 244 -3.11 12.71 -7.59
C VAL A 244 -3.14 12.43 -9.10
N ASP A 245 -4.07 13.04 -9.83
CA ASP A 245 -4.11 13.03 -11.30
C ASP A 245 -4.76 14.32 -11.81
N GLY A 246 -4.06 15.03 -12.68
CA GLY A 246 -4.53 16.29 -13.25
C GLY A 246 -4.08 17.51 -12.45
N GLN A 247 -2.84 17.51 -11.93
CA GLN A 247 -2.21 18.73 -11.40
C GLN A 247 -1.13 19.33 -12.31
N THR A 248 -1.18 18.97 -13.59
CA THR A 248 -0.32 19.49 -14.65
C THR A 248 -1.16 19.64 -15.92
N ASP A 249 -0.68 20.40 -16.91
CA ASP A 249 -1.30 20.49 -18.24
C ASP A 249 -1.20 19.19 -19.05
N ARG A 250 -0.45 18.19 -18.54
CA ARG A 250 -0.27 16.89 -19.18
C ARG A 250 -1.15 15.86 -18.49
N VAL A 251 -1.79 15.02 -19.31
CA VAL A 251 -2.24 13.69 -18.87
C VAL A 251 -1.02 12.79 -18.86
N LEU A 252 -0.73 12.20 -17.70
CA LEU A 252 0.47 11.41 -17.47
C LEU A 252 0.05 9.98 -17.15
N ASP A 253 0.21 9.02 -18.06
CA ASP A 253 -0.16 7.63 -17.79
C ASP A 253 1.07 6.75 -17.52
N ALA A 254 0.83 5.55 -17.00
CA ALA A 254 1.87 4.56 -16.71
C ALA A 254 2.24 3.72 -17.96
N ASP A 255 2.34 4.37 -19.13
CA ASP A 255 2.48 3.70 -20.43
C ASP A 255 3.74 2.82 -20.50
N GLY A 256 3.59 1.60 -21.01
CA GLY A 256 4.71 0.69 -21.25
C GLY A 256 5.49 0.27 -19.99
N VAL A 257 4.92 0.43 -18.79
CA VAL A 257 5.46 -0.10 -17.53
C VAL A 257 4.36 -0.82 -16.75
N ASN A 258 4.72 -1.81 -15.93
CA ASN A 258 3.73 -2.42 -15.03
C ASN A 258 3.30 -1.38 -13.98
N SER A 259 2.00 -1.29 -13.68
CA SER A 259 1.51 -0.32 -12.69
C SER A 259 0.64 -0.94 -11.62
N MET A 260 0.76 -0.42 -10.40
CA MET A 260 -0.10 -0.75 -9.28
C MET A 260 -0.43 0.51 -8.50
N ILE A 261 -1.71 0.76 -8.26
CA ILE A 261 -2.18 1.93 -7.52
C ILE A 261 -2.86 1.46 -6.24
N LEU A 262 -2.25 1.77 -5.10
CA LEU A 262 -2.88 1.64 -3.80
C LEU A 262 -3.79 2.84 -3.56
N LEU A 263 -5.08 2.58 -3.36
CA LEU A 263 -6.11 3.57 -3.09
C LEU A 263 -6.53 3.46 -1.61
N PRO A 264 -6.19 4.44 -0.76
CA PRO A 264 -6.68 4.45 0.62
C PRO A 264 -8.18 4.76 0.63
N ALA A 265 -9.01 3.90 1.22
CA ALA A 265 -10.46 4.08 1.16
C ALA A 265 -10.96 5.38 1.80
N CYS A 266 -10.31 5.79 2.88
CA CYS A 266 -10.68 6.94 3.69
C CYS A 266 -9.64 8.04 3.58
N ASP A 267 -9.10 8.21 2.36
CA ASP A 267 -8.14 9.25 1.97
C ASP A 267 -8.76 10.63 2.16
N GLY A 268 -8.17 11.44 3.05
CA GLY A 268 -8.62 12.79 3.40
C GLY A 268 -7.91 13.90 2.62
N ASP A 269 -6.84 13.59 1.89
CA ASP A 269 -6.09 14.58 1.08
C ASP A 269 -6.50 14.49 -0.39
N VAL A 270 -6.47 13.29 -0.96
CA VAL A 270 -6.94 12.96 -2.31
C VAL A 270 -8.31 12.29 -2.19
N LEU A 271 -9.25 13.05 -1.64
CA LEU A 271 -10.62 12.65 -1.31
C LEU A 271 -11.38 11.94 -2.43
N ASN A 272 -11.05 12.20 -3.69
CA ASN A 272 -11.70 11.59 -4.85
C ASN A 272 -10.82 10.54 -5.54
N LEU A 273 -9.85 9.94 -4.85
CA LEU A 273 -9.09 8.76 -5.29
C LEU A 273 -8.56 8.86 -6.73
N GLN A 274 -7.95 10.01 -7.07
CA GLN A 274 -7.64 10.40 -8.45
C GLN A 274 -6.82 9.39 -9.25
N GLY A 275 -6.00 8.56 -8.57
CA GLY A 275 -5.31 7.43 -9.19
C GLY A 275 -6.21 6.46 -9.95
N LEU A 276 -7.49 6.36 -9.60
CA LEU A 276 -8.44 5.51 -10.30
C LEU A 276 -8.67 5.96 -11.76
N LYS A 277 -8.59 7.26 -12.04
CA LYS A 277 -8.67 7.81 -13.41
C LYS A 277 -7.55 7.27 -14.30
N VAL A 278 -6.34 7.17 -13.74
CA VAL A 278 -5.17 6.61 -14.42
C VAL A 278 -5.44 5.15 -14.80
N PHE A 279 -6.02 4.38 -13.87
CA PHE A 279 -6.38 2.99 -14.14
C PHE A 279 -7.51 2.87 -15.17
N ASP A 280 -8.55 3.71 -15.08
CA ASP A 280 -9.65 3.74 -16.05
C ASP A 280 -9.17 4.01 -17.47
N ARG A 281 -8.23 4.95 -17.65
CA ARG A 281 -7.68 5.27 -18.97
C ARG A 281 -7.00 4.07 -19.64
N THR A 282 -6.49 3.09 -18.88
CA THR A 282 -5.93 1.85 -19.46
C THR A 282 -6.96 1.07 -20.28
N PHE A 283 -8.25 1.13 -19.91
CA PHE A 283 -9.37 0.53 -20.65
C PHE A 283 -9.82 1.40 -21.82
N LEU A 284 -9.62 2.72 -21.77
CA LEU A 284 -10.04 3.65 -22.83
C LEU A 284 -9.06 3.74 -23.98
N THR A 285 -7.79 3.38 -23.76
CA THR A 285 -6.67 3.56 -24.69
C THR A 285 -7.04 3.30 -26.16
N ARG A 286 -6.79 4.31 -27.01
CA ARG A 286 -7.14 4.33 -28.44
C ARG A 286 -6.00 3.85 -29.35
N LYS A 287 -4.79 3.70 -28.81
CA LYS A 287 -3.62 3.15 -29.51
C LYS A 287 -3.29 1.79 -28.91
N PRO A 288 -3.13 0.73 -29.72
CA PRO A 288 -2.63 -0.54 -29.22
C PRO A 288 -1.26 -0.33 -28.57
N ASP A 289 -1.15 -0.59 -27.28
CA ASP A 289 0.13 -0.69 -26.60
C ASP A 289 0.63 -2.13 -26.76
N ALA A 290 1.77 -2.29 -27.43
CA ALA A 290 2.41 -3.58 -27.64
C ALA A 290 3.19 -4.07 -26.40
N SER A 291 3.26 -3.26 -25.35
CA SER A 291 3.82 -3.68 -24.08
C SER A 291 3.00 -4.83 -23.49
N LYS A 292 3.66 -5.71 -22.73
CA LYS A 292 3.02 -6.82 -22.02
C LYS A 292 2.85 -6.51 -20.54
N THR A 293 2.60 -5.24 -20.23
CA THR A 293 2.57 -4.76 -18.85
C THR A 293 1.17 -4.87 -18.28
N PHE A 294 1.07 -5.33 -17.04
CA PHE A 294 -0.21 -5.34 -16.35
C PHE A 294 -0.42 -4.03 -15.59
N HIS A 295 -1.68 -3.68 -15.40
CA HIS A 295 -2.11 -2.53 -14.61
C HIS A 295 -3.10 -3.01 -13.55
N GLY A 296 -3.04 -2.46 -12.35
CA GLY A 296 -3.97 -2.82 -11.28
C GLY A 296 -4.15 -1.75 -10.22
N THR A 297 -5.17 -1.96 -9.40
CA THR A 297 -5.47 -1.17 -8.22
C THR A 297 -5.68 -2.08 -7.02
N VAL A 298 -5.34 -1.59 -5.83
CA VAL A 298 -5.68 -2.21 -4.55
C VAL A 298 -6.36 -1.16 -3.68
N TYR A 299 -7.67 -1.32 -3.48
CA TYR A 299 -8.50 -0.44 -2.68
C TYR A 299 -8.51 -0.91 -1.22
N VAL A 300 -7.80 -0.21 -0.35
CA VAL A 300 -7.54 -0.66 1.02
C VAL A 300 -8.54 -0.03 1.98
N TRP A 301 -9.44 -0.87 2.49
CA TRP A 301 -10.48 -0.44 3.42
C TRP A 301 -9.88 0.05 4.74
N GLY A 302 -10.44 1.12 5.30
CA GLY A 302 -10.00 1.68 6.58
C GLY A 302 -8.76 2.56 6.52
N ALA A 303 -8.05 2.61 5.39
CA ALA A 303 -6.81 3.38 5.26
C ALA A 303 -7.05 4.85 4.90
N ASN A 304 -6.30 5.78 5.51
CA ASN A 304 -6.25 7.19 5.10
C ASN A 304 -5.03 7.50 4.20
N HIS A 305 -4.86 8.75 3.80
CA HIS A 305 -3.72 9.17 2.99
C HIS A 305 -2.41 9.06 3.79
N ASN A 306 -2.38 9.68 4.98
CA ASN A 306 -1.12 10.01 5.60
C ASN A 306 -0.39 8.83 6.23
N ALA A 307 -1.13 7.87 6.79
CA ALA A 307 -0.52 6.88 7.67
C ALA A 307 0.36 5.83 6.96
N TYR A 308 0.42 5.86 5.62
CA TYR A 308 1.43 5.14 4.83
C TYR A 308 2.84 5.75 4.95
N ASN A 309 2.94 7.04 5.25
CA ASN A 309 4.19 7.72 5.55
C ASN A 309 4.37 7.79 7.07
N THR A 310 5.39 7.10 7.61
CA THR A 310 5.60 7.06 9.06
C THR A 310 5.95 8.41 9.68
N GLU A 311 6.34 9.38 8.87
CA GLU A 311 6.69 10.74 9.30
C GLU A 311 5.49 11.69 9.25
N TRP A 312 4.37 11.31 8.64
CA TRP A 312 3.14 12.11 8.65
C TRP A 312 2.25 11.63 9.81
N GLN A 313 2.42 12.29 10.96
CA GLN A 313 1.91 11.78 12.24
C GLN A 313 0.55 12.38 12.64
N THR A 314 -0.11 13.12 11.76
CA THR A 314 -1.44 13.66 11.96
C THR A 314 -2.36 13.12 10.88
N SER A 315 -3.52 12.60 11.28
CA SER A 315 -4.50 12.09 10.32
C SER A 315 -5.02 13.23 9.44
N ASP A 316 -5.08 12.96 8.15
CA ASP A 316 -5.77 13.76 7.12
C ASP A 316 -7.29 13.51 7.10
N SER A 317 -7.73 12.43 7.73
CA SER A 317 -9.13 12.00 7.72
C SER A 317 -9.72 11.94 9.14
N PRO A 318 -10.98 12.37 9.35
CA PRO A 318 -11.64 12.30 10.65
C PRO A 318 -12.10 10.88 11.03
N GLY A 319 -12.18 9.96 10.06
CA GLY A 319 -12.71 8.62 10.28
C GLY A 319 -13.00 7.88 8.97
N CYS A 320 -13.67 6.73 9.07
CA CYS A 320 -13.97 5.88 7.95
C CYS A 320 -15.42 5.37 8.06
N SER A 321 -16.20 5.56 7.01
CA SER A 321 -17.58 5.10 6.87
C SER A 321 -17.63 3.75 6.15
N GLY A 322 -18.49 2.87 6.63
CA GLY A 322 -18.66 1.53 6.06
C GLY A 322 -17.66 0.49 6.55
N THR A 323 -16.59 0.89 7.25
CA THR A 323 -15.58 -0.01 7.84
C THR A 323 -14.82 0.67 9.00
N ASP A 324 -14.08 -0.10 9.78
CA ASP A 324 -13.24 0.43 10.85
C ASP A 324 -12.00 1.14 10.28
N ALA A 325 -11.62 2.27 10.87
CA ALA A 325 -10.40 2.98 10.50
C ALA A 325 -9.16 2.19 10.95
N LEU A 326 -8.18 2.06 10.05
CA LEU A 326 -6.86 1.51 10.34
C LEU A 326 -5.93 2.53 10.98
N PHE A 327 -6.31 3.81 10.98
CA PHE A 327 -5.52 4.91 11.50
C PHE A 327 -6.12 5.48 12.78
N GLN A 328 -5.33 6.31 13.46
CA GLN A 328 -5.77 7.08 14.62
C GLN A 328 -5.49 8.57 14.39
N PRO A 329 -6.10 9.49 15.16
CA PRO A 329 -5.96 10.93 14.92
C PRO A 329 -4.51 11.44 14.92
N ALA A 330 -3.65 10.84 15.74
CA ALA A 330 -2.23 11.17 15.82
C ALA A 330 -1.35 9.93 15.97
N GLY A 331 -0.16 9.96 15.38
CA GLY A 331 0.82 8.88 15.38
C GLY A 331 0.78 8.05 14.12
N ARG A 332 1.36 6.86 14.18
CA ARG A 332 1.55 5.97 13.04
C ARG A 332 0.53 4.84 13.07
N SER A 333 0.14 4.35 11.88
CA SER A 333 -0.65 3.14 11.73
C SER A 333 0.20 1.97 11.24
N LYS A 334 0.57 1.07 12.14
CA LYS A 334 1.23 -0.18 11.75
C LYS A 334 0.33 -1.08 10.90
N PRO A 335 -0.97 -1.27 11.20
CA PRO A 335 -1.88 -2.06 10.36
C PRO A 335 -1.92 -1.54 8.91
N GLN A 336 -2.09 -0.24 8.71
CA GLN A 336 -2.10 0.37 7.37
C GLN A 336 -0.74 0.24 6.67
N GLN A 337 0.38 0.45 7.37
CA GLN A 337 1.71 0.24 6.79
C GLN A 337 1.92 -1.21 6.32
N LEU A 338 1.35 -2.19 7.02
CA LEU A 338 1.45 -3.59 6.62
C LEU A 338 0.70 -3.87 5.32
N THR A 339 -0.40 -3.18 5.00
CA THR A 339 -1.08 -3.35 3.69
C THR A 339 -0.18 -2.92 2.53
N ALA A 340 0.59 -1.83 2.70
CA ALA A 340 1.61 -1.42 1.72
C ALA A 340 2.75 -2.43 1.62
N VAL A 341 3.19 -3.04 2.73
CA VAL A 341 4.20 -4.12 2.70
C VAL A 341 3.70 -5.32 1.90
N GLN A 342 2.45 -5.74 2.11
CA GLN A 342 1.85 -6.91 1.44
C GLN A 342 1.51 -6.66 -0.03
N THR A 343 1.61 -5.42 -0.52
CA THR A 343 1.29 -5.07 -1.92
C THR A 343 2.52 -4.59 -2.68
N LEU A 344 3.27 -3.61 -2.18
CA LEU A 344 4.44 -3.05 -2.87
C LEU A 344 5.59 -4.03 -3.03
N ILE A 345 5.89 -4.82 -1.99
CA ILE A 345 7.03 -5.75 -2.00
C ILE A 345 6.84 -6.87 -3.03
N PRO A 346 5.74 -7.64 -3.03
CA PRO A 346 5.47 -8.62 -4.08
C PRO A 346 5.36 -7.97 -5.47
N PHE A 347 4.82 -6.76 -5.60
CA PHE A 347 4.75 -6.07 -6.88
C PHE A 347 6.13 -5.81 -7.49
N PHE A 348 7.06 -5.19 -6.75
CA PHE A 348 8.41 -4.96 -7.27
C PHE A 348 9.16 -6.27 -7.49
N ARG A 349 9.02 -7.25 -6.58
CA ARG A 349 9.60 -8.58 -6.77
C ARG A 349 9.07 -9.32 -7.99
N ALA A 350 7.83 -9.04 -8.42
CA ALA A 350 7.26 -9.62 -9.62
C ALA A 350 7.76 -8.97 -10.92
N THR A 351 8.17 -7.69 -10.85
CA THR A 351 8.26 -6.84 -12.05
C THR A 351 9.63 -6.21 -12.29
N VAL A 352 10.53 -6.20 -11.29
CA VAL A 352 11.82 -5.50 -11.36
C VAL A 352 12.98 -6.43 -11.00
N GLY A 353 14.03 -6.40 -11.80
CA GLY A 353 15.27 -7.13 -11.56
C GLY A 353 15.37 -8.42 -12.36
N ALA A 354 16.60 -8.86 -12.61
CA ALA A 354 16.88 -10.09 -13.36
C ALA A 354 16.37 -11.37 -12.67
N LYS A 355 16.09 -11.30 -11.36
CA LYS A 355 15.51 -12.38 -10.55
C LYS A 355 14.05 -12.11 -10.17
N ALA A 356 13.36 -11.25 -10.93
CA ALA A 356 11.95 -11.03 -10.73
C ALA A 356 11.20 -12.36 -10.80
N ASP A 357 10.20 -12.55 -9.94
CA ASP A 357 9.34 -13.72 -9.88
C ASP A 357 7.90 -13.33 -10.27
N PRO A 358 7.54 -13.47 -11.56
CA PRO A 358 6.22 -13.07 -12.04
C PRO A 358 5.05 -13.78 -11.34
N SER A 359 5.25 -14.92 -10.70
CA SER A 359 4.16 -15.61 -9.98
C SER A 359 3.65 -14.80 -8.78
N LEU A 360 4.47 -13.90 -8.23
CA LEU A 360 4.05 -12.98 -7.17
C LEU A 360 2.99 -11.99 -7.65
N ALA A 361 2.85 -11.75 -8.97
CA ALA A 361 1.79 -10.91 -9.51
C ALA A 361 0.39 -11.57 -9.42
N ALA A 362 0.33 -12.90 -9.21
CA ALA A 362 -0.95 -13.62 -9.14
C ALA A 362 -1.87 -13.08 -8.06
N GLN A 363 -1.34 -12.57 -6.94
CA GLN A 363 -2.17 -11.98 -5.87
C GLN A 363 -2.93 -10.71 -6.29
N PHE A 364 -2.57 -10.08 -7.41
CA PHE A 364 -3.27 -8.88 -7.89
C PHE A 364 -4.41 -9.23 -8.85
N ASP A 365 -4.43 -10.44 -9.39
CA ASP A 365 -5.54 -10.95 -10.17
C ASP A 365 -6.70 -11.34 -9.23
N PRO A 366 -7.90 -10.74 -9.37
CA PRO A 366 -9.07 -11.05 -8.57
C PRO A 366 -9.48 -12.53 -8.57
N ALA A 367 -9.16 -13.29 -9.61
CA ALA A 367 -9.43 -14.73 -9.65
C ALA A 367 -8.68 -15.52 -8.57
N ASN A 368 -7.66 -14.93 -7.96
CA ASN A 368 -6.87 -15.54 -6.88
C ASN A 368 -7.25 -14.95 -5.53
N SER A 369 -7.27 -15.79 -4.49
CA SER A 369 -7.45 -15.32 -3.12
C SER A 369 -6.28 -14.44 -2.68
N LEU A 370 -6.59 -13.40 -1.89
CA LEU A 370 -5.57 -12.60 -1.23
C LEU A 370 -4.85 -13.42 -0.15
N PRO A 371 -3.57 -13.12 0.13
CA PRO A 371 -2.83 -13.80 1.19
C PRO A 371 -3.44 -13.50 2.57
N SER A 372 -3.53 -14.51 3.44
CA SER A 372 -4.12 -14.37 4.79
C SER A 372 -3.55 -13.20 5.59
N PRO A 373 -2.22 -12.92 5.59
CA PRO A 373 -1.69 -11.76 6.29
C PRO A 373 -2.25 -10.39 5.87
N LEU A 374 -2.78 -10.26 4.65
CA LEU A 374 -3.45 -9.05 4.21
C LEU A 374 -4.92 -9.04 4.65
N LEU A 375 -5.61 -10.17 4.50
CA LEU A 375 -7.01 -10.33 4.91
C LEU A 375 -7.20 -10.25 6.43
N ASP A 376 -6.18 -10.61 7.22
CA ASP A 376 -6.18 -10.46 8.68
C ASP A 376 -6.13 -8.99 9.13
N ILE A 377 -5.75 -8.07 8.23
CA ILE A 377 -5.69 -6.63 8.51
C ILE A 377 -7.00 -5.97 8.11
N THR A 378 -7.41 -6.13 6.85
CA THR A 378 -8.56 -5.44 6.26
C THR A 378 -8.99 -6.08 4.95
N ASN A 379 -10.15 -5.65 4.44
CA ASN A 379 -10.59 -5.99 3.10
C ASN A 379 -9.84 -5.17 2.04
N VAL A 380 -9.60 -5.81 0.88
CA VAL A 380 -8.97 -5.15 -0.26
C VAL A 380 -9.70 -5.53 -1.54
N ASP A 381 -10.28 -4.54 -2.21
CA ASP A 381 -10.85 -4.71 -3.54
C ASP A 381 -9.78 -4.49 -4.62
N ARG A 382 -9.89 -5.18 -5.75
CA ARG A 382 -8.85 -5.19 -6.79
C ARG A 382 -9.39 -4.85 -8.16
N GLY A 383 -8.80 -3.84 -8.80
CA GLY A 383 -8.86 -3.64 -10.24
C GLY A 383 -7.67 -4.33 -10.90
N TYR A 384 -7.88 -4.97 -12.05
CA TYR A 384 -6.80 -5.67 -12.74
C TYR A 384 -7.00 -5.72 -14.26
N LEU A 385 -5.91 -5.50 -14.98
CA LEU A 385 -5.82 -5.64 -16.43
C LEU A 385 -4.47 -6.32 -16.75
N PRO A 386 -4.44 -7.60 -17.18
CA PRO A 386 -3.20 -8.36 -17.30
C PRO A 386 -2.28 -7.90 -18.44
N ALA A 387 -2.84 -7.21 -19.43
CA ALA A 387 -2.10 -6.63 -20.54
C ALA A 387 -2.92 -5.48 -21.15
N PRO A 388 -2.30 -4.52 -21.84
CA PRO A 388 -3.02 -3.42 -22.46
C PRO A 388 -4.05 -3.90 -23.49
N VAL A 389 -5.06 -3.06 -23.73
CA VAL A 389 -6.07 -3.33 -24.77
C VAL A 389 -5.40 -3.44 -26.14
N GLY A 390 -5.64 -4.55 -26.83
CA GLY A 390 -5.00 -4.91 -28.09
C GLY A 390 -5.29 -6.37 -28.48
N ASP A 391 -4.30 -7.04 -29.06
CA ASP A 391 -4.49 -8.41 -29.58
C ASP A 391 -4.75 -9.46 -28.49
N ALA A 392 -4.17 -9.26 -27.30
CA ALA A 392 -4.30 -10.17 -26.16
C ALA A 392 -5.55 -9.88 -25.31
N VAL A 393 -5.99 -8.62 -25.27
CA VAL A 393 -7.16 -8.14 -24.51
C VAL A 393 -8.05 -7.32 -25.43
N GLN A 394 -9.19 -7.88 -25.82
CA GLN A 394 -10.11 -7.23 -26.75
C GLN A 394 -11.34 -6.68 -26.03
N LYS A 395 -11.73 -5.46 -26.41
CA LYS A 395 -12.99 -4.84 -25.97
C LYS A 395 -14.18 -5.63 -26.52
N LEU A 396 -15.10 -5.98 -25.63
CA LEU A 396 -16.41 -6.54 -25.98
C LEU A 396 -17.52 -5.50 -25.79
N GLU A 397 -17.51 -4.76 -24.67
CA GLU A 397 -18.51 -3.73 -24.37
C GLU A 397 -17.97 -2.71 -23.36
N THR A 398 -18.16 -1.42 -23.63
CA THR A 398 -17.78 -0.29 -22.77
C THR A 398 -18.95 0.65 -22.49
N PHE A 399 -20.15 0.34 -23.00
CA PHE A 399 -21.38 1.11 -22.83
C PHE A 399 -21.23 2.57 -23.32
N SER A 400 -20.46 2.74 -24.41
CA SER A 400 -20.15 4.03 -25.02
C SER A 400 -21.36 4.66 -25.72
N GLN A 401 -22.32 3.83 -26.15
CA GLN A 401 -23.54 4.26 -26.82
C GLN A 401 -24.64 4.67 -25.84
N GLN A 402 -25.69 5.30 -26.38
CA GLN A 402 -26.90 5.63 -25.63
C GLN A 402 -27.51 4.40 -24.96
N THR A 403 -28.15 4.60 -23.80
CA THR A 403 -28.87 3.57 -23.05
C THR A 403 -29.74 2.71 -23.96
N GLY A 404 -29.62 1.39 -23.80
CA GLY A 404 -30.39 0.42 -24.58
C GLY A 404 -29.67 -0.11 -25.83
N LYS A 405 -28.45 0.34 -26.14
CA LYS A 405 -27.64 -0.14 -27.26
C LYS A 405 -26.23 -0.53 -26.81
N SER A 406 -25.71 -1.64 -27.32
CA SER A 406 -24.31 -2.02 -27.18
C SER A 406 -23.39 -1.05 -27.92
N ASP A 407 -22.07 -1.14 -27.70
CA ASP A 407 -21.05 -0.40 -28.45
C ASP A 407 -21.15 -0.57 -29.98
N THR A 408 -21.69 -1.71 -30.43
CA THR A 408 -21.90 -2.02 -31.86
C THR A 408 -23.27 -1.56 -32.39
N GLY A 409 -24.06 -0.87 -31.56
CA GLY A 409 -25.38 -0.35 -31.91
C GLY A 409 -26.52 -1.37 -31.82
N ILE A 410 -26.26 -2.59 -31.36
CA ILE A 410 -27.28 -3.64 -31.21
C ILE A 410 -28.11 -3.38 -29.96
N PRO A 411 -29.46 -3.46 -30.03
CA PRO A 411 -30.30 -3.27 -28.85
C PRO A 411 -29.95 -4.26 -27.73
N THR A 412 -29.74 -3.77 -26.52
CA THR A 412 -29.60 -4.60 -25.31
C THR A 412 -30.98 -5.09 -24.84
N THR A 413 -31.02 -6.14 -24.02
CA THR A 413 -32.27 -6.65 -23.44
C THR A 413 -32.24 -6.56 -21.92
N SER A 414 -33.29 -6.00 -21.33
CA SER A 414 -33.48 -5.98 -19.87
C SER A 414 -34.86 -6.55 -19.50
N ARG A 415 -34.95 -7.18 -18.33
CA ARG A 415 -36.21 -7.66 -17.76
C ARG A 415 -36.17 -7.51 -16.25
N GLY A 416 -37.22 -6.94 -15.68
CA GLY A 416 -37.34 -6.75 -14.23
C GLY A 416 -36.32 -5.79 -13.62
N VAL A 417 -35.54 -5.09 -14.45
CA VAL A 417 -34.51 -4.10 -14.08
C VAL A 417 -34.62 -2.88 -14.98
N GLU A 418 -34.20 -1.74 -14.48
CA GLU A 418 -33.89 -0.54 -15.24
C GLU A 418 -32.38 -0.52 -15.54
N VAL A 419 -32.00 -0.03 -16.73
CA VAL A 419 -30.60 0.05 -17.14
C VAL A 419 -30.36 1.45 -17.68
N VAL A 420 -29.30 2.09 -17.21
CA VAL A 420 -28.85 3.40 -17.69
C VAL A 420 -27.37 3.31 -18.02
N HIS A 421 -26.99 3.73 -19.23
CA HIS A 421 -25.59 3.91 -19.58
C HIS A 421 -25.15 5.29 -19.08
N GLN A 422 -24.20 5.33 -18.16
CA GLN A 422 -23.74 6.58 -17.55
C GLN A 422 -22.30 6.47 -17.06
N ARG A 423 -21.76 7.56 -16.52
CA ARG A 423 -20.46 7.57 -15.88
C ARG A 423 -20.51 6.74 -14.58
N PRO A 424 -19.49 5.92 -14.28
CA PRO A 424 -19.35 5.30 -12.96
C PRO A 424 -19.05 6.35 -11.88
N GLY A 425 -19.20 5.98 -10.62
CA GLY A 425 -18.94 6.93 -9.53
C GLY A 425 -20.16 7.75 -9.13
N SER A 426 -19.97 8.71 -8.22
CA SER A 426 -21.01 9.64 -7.80
C SER A 426 -21.46 10.55 -8.96
N THR A 427 -22.68 11.08 -8.88
CA THR A 427 -23.23 12.04 -9.86
C THR A 427 -22.82 13.48 -9.57
N GLU A 428 -21.94 13.72 -8.60
CA GLU A 428 -21.56 15.05 -8.13
C GLU A 428 -20.24 15.53 -8.74
N TRP A 429 -19.89 16.81 -8.54
CA TRP A 429 -18.70 17.47 -9.13
C TRP A 429 -17.35 16.83 -8.76
N TRP A 430 -17.35 15.83 -7.88
CA TRP A 430 -16.19 15.06 -7.45
C TRP A 430 -16.27 13.65 -8.05
N PHE A 431 -15.40 13.38 -9.03
CA PHE A 431 -15.40 12.09 -9.73
C PHE A 431 -14.10 11.34 -9.47
N GLU A 432 -14.23 10.10 -9.01
CA GLU A 432 -13.10 9.17 -8.86
C GLU A 432 -12.69 8.55 -10.17
N HIS A 433 -13.67 8.32 -11.03
CA HIS A 433 -13.48 7.69 -12.33
C HIS A 433 -13.17 8.71 -13.43
N GLU A 434 -12.53 8.26 -14.51
CA GLU A 434 -12.25 9.05 -15.70
C GLU A 434 -13.58 9.56 -16.35
N PRO A 435 -13.66 10.83 -16.78
CA PRO A 435 -14.87 11.38 -17.42
C PRO A 435 -15.40 10.61 -18.63
N GLU A 436 -14.52 10.01 -19.41
CA GLU A 436 -14.90 9.22 -20.59
C GLU A 436 -15.35 7.79 -20.24
N ALA A 437 -15.11 7.31 -19.01
CA ALA A 437 -15.53 5.96 -18.59
C ALA A 437 -17.06 5.85 -18.51
N ARG A 438 -17.59 4.71 -18.95
CA ARG A 438 -19.04 4.44 -18.94
C ARG A 438 -19.34 3.03 -18.44
N VAL A 439 -20.49 2.92 -17.79
CA VAL A 439 -21.03 1.69 -17.23
C VAL A 439 -22.50 1.55 -17.58
N ALA A 440 -22.99 0.31 -17.61
CA ALA A 440 -24.40 0.02 -17.44
C ALA A 440 -24.71 -0.01 -15.94
N THR A 441 -25.37 1.02 -15.44
CA THR A 441 -25.98 1.01 -14.10
C THR A 441 -27.31 0.27 -14.19
N VAL A 442 -27.37 -0.89 -13.53
CA VAL A 442 -28.54 -1.77 -13.51
C VAL A 442 -29.21 -1.69 -12.14
N SER A 443 -30.47 -1.27 -12.10
CA SER A 443 -31.22 -1.08 -10.85
C SER A 443 -32.56 -1.82 -10.85
N TRP A 444 -33.07 -2.16 -9.67
CA TRP A 444 -34.40 -2.75 -9.49
C TRP A 444 -35.02 -2.42 -8.14
N THR A 445 -36.35 -2.47 -8.10
CA THR A 445 -37.15 -2.18 -6.90
C THR A 445 -37.89 -3.43 -6.41
N ALA A 446 -38.35 -3.39 -5.15
CA ALA A 446 -39.02 -4.50 -4.48
C ALA A 446 -40.31 -4.95 -5.17
N ASN A 447 -40.91 -4.10 -6.01
CA ASN A 447 -42.16 -4.35 -6.70
C ASN A 447 -41.97 -5.18 -7.99
N SER A 448 -40.73 -5.45 -8.40
CA SER A 448 -40.42 -6.27 -9.56
C SER A 448 -40.48 -7.77 -9.22
N ASN A 449 -41.61 -8.40 -9.54
CA ASN A 449 -41.82 -9.86 -9.44
C ASN A 449 -41.23 -10.64 -10.64
N LEU A 450 -40.71 -9.93 -11.65
CA LEU A 450 -40.06 -10.54 -12.81
C LEU A 450 -38.66 -11.05 -12.42
N SER A 451 -38.15 -12.04 -13.17
CA SER A 451 -36.72 -12.34 -13.04
C SER A 451 -35.91 -11.14 -13.53
N LYS A 452 -34.90 -10.76 -12.76
CA LYS A 452 -34.06 -9.59 -12.98
C LYS A 452 -32.90 -9.99 -13.88
N MET A 453 -32.80 -9.40 -15.07
CA MET A 453 -31.72 -9.67 -15.99
C MET A 453 -31.38 -8.48 -16.89
N PHE A 454 -30.11 -8.37 -17.22
CA PHE A 454 -29.57 -7.48 -18.24
C PHE A 454 -28.73 -8.29 -19.22
N GLN A 455 -28.82 -8.00 -20.51
CA GLN A 455 -28.16 -8.75 -21.57
C GLN A 455 -27.63 -7.83 -22.66
N VAL A 456 -26.35 -8.01 -22.97
CA VAL A 456 -25.67 -7.43 -24.14
C VAL A 456 -25.82 -8.40 -25.30
N ASN A 457 -26.37 -7.93 -26.42
CA ASN A 457 -26.66 -8.73 -27.60
C ASN A 457 -25.60 -8.50 -28.69
N PHE A 458 -25.29 -9.54 -29.45
CA PHE A 458 -24.33 -9.54 -30.55
C PHE A 458 -25.01 -9.94 -31.86
N SER A 459 -24.85 -9.12 -32.89
CA SER A 459 -25.27 -9.43 -34.26
C SER A 459 -24.29 -8.76 -35.24
N PRO A 460 -23.56 -9.53 -36.07
CA PRO A 460 -23.52 -10.99 -36.11
C PRO A 460 -23.00 -11.60 -34.79
N ALA A 461 -23.16 -12.92 -34.63
CA ALA A 461 -22.61 -13.65 -33.49
C ALA A 461 -21.09 -13.45 -33.39
N LYS A 462 -20.58 -13.40 -32.16
CA LYS A 462 -19.17 -13.20 -31.85
C LYS A 462 -18.47 -14.55 -31.67
N ASP A 463 -17.36 -14.73 -32.37
CA ASP A 463 -16.44 -15.84 -32.12
C ASP A 463 -15.56 -15.52 -30.90
N MET A 464 -15.71 -16.30 -29.84
CA MET A 464 -14.94 -16.23 -28.60
C MET A 464 -14.00 -17.44 -28.42
N SER A 465 -13.89 -18.32 -29.42
CA SER A 465 -13.13 -19.59 -29.33
C SER A 465 -11.62 -19.40 -29.11
N ALA A 466 -11.06 -18.27 -29.57
CA ALA A 466 -9.66 -17.93 -29.40
C ALA A 466 -9.31 -17.35 -28.01
N PHE A 467 -10.32 -17.10 -27.15
CA PHE A 467 -10.14 -16.49 -25.84
C PHE A 467 -10.25 -17.51 -24.72
N LYS A 468 -9.81 -17.11 -23.53
CA LYS A 468 -9.77 -17.93 -22.32
C LYS A 468 -10.57 -17.33 -21.17
N THR A 469 -10.64 -16.00 -21.09
CA THR A 469 -11.30 -15.30 -19.98
C THR A 469 -12.22 -14.21 -20.49
N LEU A 470 -13.39 -14.12 -19.87
CA LEU A 470 -14.28 -12.96 -19.92
C LEU A 470 -14.03 -12.12 -18.67
N SER A 471 -13.54 -10.90 -18.84
CA SER A 471 -13.30 -9.96 -17.75
C SER A 471 -14.31 -8.83 -17.81
N PHE A 472 -14.74 -8.30 -16.66
CA PHE A 472 -15.52 -7.06 -16.59
C PHE A 472 -15.31 -6.40 -15.24
N ARG A 473 -15.65 -5.12 -15.12
CA ARG A 473 -15.59 -4.40 -13.85
C ARG A 473 -16.98 -4.18 -13.28
N THR A 474 -17.09 -4.17 -11.96
CA THR A 474 -18.36 -3.97 -11.27
C THR A 474 -18.20 -3.29 -9.92
N THR A 475 -19.26 -2.64 -9.46
CA THR A 475 -19.40 -2.18 -8.08
C THR A 475 -20.87 -2.17 -7.67
N LEU A 476 -21.12 -2.35 -6.37
CA LEU A 476 -22.42 -2.05 -5.79
C LEU A 476 -22.54 -0.53 -5.60
N ARG A 477 -23.70 0.04 -5.89
CA ARG A 477 -24.03 1.41 -5.49
C ARG A 477 -24.82 1.40 -4.18
N CYS A 478 -24.89 2.56 -3.53
CA CYS A 478 -25.84 2.75 -2.44
C CYS A 478 -27.28 2.68 -2.99
N PHE A 479 -28.16 1.98 -2.27
CA PHE A 479 -29.60 1.92 -2.52
C PHE A 479 -30.33 1.65 -1.20
N GLY A 480 -31.54 2.19 -1.06
CA GLY A 480 -32.26 2.16 0.21
C GLY A 480 -31.37 2.67 1.35
N GLU A 481 -31.36 1.96 2.47
CA GLU A 481 -30.55 2.26 3.65
C GLU A 481 -29.23 1.46 3.70
N ILE A 482 -28.83 0.79 2.60
CA ILE A 482 -27.68 -0.13 2.66
C ILE A 482 -26.40 0.61 3.08
N CYS A 483 -26.19 1.85 2.67
CA CYS A 483 -24.96 2.58 3.02
C CYS A 483 -25.02 3.25 4.40
N ASP A 484 -26.15 3.16 5.11
CA ASP A 484 -26.30 3.70 6.47
C ASP A 484 -25.68 2.77 7.53
N PHE A 485 -25.29 1.56 7.11
CA PHE A 485 -24.70 0.53 7.98
C PHE A 485 -23.32 0.08 7.49
N PRO A 486 -22.45 -0.42 8.38
CA PRO A 486 -21.17 -1.00 7.99
C PRO A 486 -21.31 -2.13 6.97
N ALA A 487 -20.29 -2.31 6.13
CA ALA A 487 -20.26 -3.36 5.13
C ALA A 487 -20.11 -4.75 5.77
N SER A 488 -20.76 -5.76 5.17
CA SER A 488 -20.75 -7.14 5.65
C SER A 488 -19.40 -7.83 5.39
N ALA A 489 -18.85 -8.57 6.35
CA ALA A 489 -17.58 -9.29 6.15
C ALA A 489 -17.62 -10.25 4.95
N ASP A 490 -18.76 -10.88 4.66
CA ASP A 490 -18.92 -11.88 3.58
C ASP A 490 -19.34 -11.26 2.23
N GLY A 491 -19.53 -9.95 2.19
CA GLY A 491 -20.13 -9.25 1.06
C GLY A 491 -21.66 -9.18 1.14
N GLU A 492 -22.26 -8.46 0.20
CA GLU A 492 -23.69 -8.17 0.19
C GLU A 492 -24.37 -8.71 -1.06
N PHE A 493 -23.60 -8.98 -2.11
CA PHE A 493 -24.16 -9.28 -3.40
C PHE A 493 -23.35 -10.29 -4.21
N ALA A 494 -24.06 -11.06 -5.01
CA ALA A 494 -23.50 -11.92 -6.04
C ALA A 494 -24.53 -12.03 -7.17
N TYR A 495 -24.07 -12.13 -8.41
CA TYR A 495 -24.96 -12.30 -9.55
C TYR A 495 -24.41 -13.27 -10.59
N GLY A 496 -25.31 -13.80 -11.40
CA GLY A 496 -25.01 -14.80 -12.41
C GLY A 496 -24.52 -14.18 -13.71
N VAL A 497 -23.56 -14.82 -14.35
CA VAL A 497 -23.02 -14.51 -15.67
C VAL A 497 -23.20 -15.73 -16.58
N ARG A 498 -23.71 -15.54 -17.79
CA ARG A 498 -23.95 -16.59 -18.78
C ARG A 498 -23.70 -16.10 -20.20
N LEU A 499 -23.31 -17.01 -21.09
CA LEU A 499 -23.31 -16.80 -22.54
C LEU A 499 -24.50 -17.49 -23.18
N LEU A 500 -24.96 -16.97 -24.31
CA LEU A 500 -25.91 -17.62 -25.21
C LEU A 500 -25.29 -17.79 -26.58
N ASP A 501 -25.53 -18.92 -27.23
CA ASP A 501 -25.02 -19.21 -28.58
C ASP A 501 -26.10 -19.10 -29.67
N GLY A 502 -25.69 -19.24 -30.92
CA GLY A 502 -26.55 -19.22 -32.10
C GLY A 502 -27.54 -20.39 -32.18
N ASN A 503 -27.34 -21.44 -31.38
CA ASN A 503 -28.24 -22.60 -31.28
C ASN A 503 -29.33 -22.39 -30.22
N GLY A 504 -29.35 -21.24 -29.56
CA GLY A 504 -30.27 -20.94 -28.46
C GLY A 504 -29.92 -21.64 -27.15
N GLN A 505 -28.73 -22.23 -27.03
CA GLN A 505 -28.24 -22.77 -25.78
C GLN A 505 -27.69 -21.66 -24.89
N ALA A 506 -27.73 -21.89 -23.57
CA ALA A 506 -27.20 -20.97 -22.59
C ALA A 506 -26.21 -21.71 -21.69
N SER A 507 -25.04 -21.11 -21.46
CA SER A 507 -23.96 -21.72 -20.70
C SER A 507 -24.39 -22.05 -19.27
N ARG A 508 -23.56 -22.82 -18.55
CA ARG A 508 -23.63 -22.86 -17.09
C ARG A 508 -23.52 -21.45 -16.51
N THR A 509 -24.22 -21.21 -15.40
CA THR A 509 -24.15 -19.95 -14.67
C THR A 509 -22.86 -19.87 -13.87
N TYR A 510 -22.09 -18.81 -14.09
CA TYR A 510 -20.98 -18.42 -13.23
C TYR A 510 -21.46 -17.39 -12.21
N LEU A 511 -21.11 -17.54 -10.93
CA LEU A 511 -21.45 -16.56 -9.90
C LEU A 511 -20.24 -15.67 -9.61
N THR A 512 -20.44 -14.35 -9.56
CA THR A 512 -19.38 -13.38 -9.29
C THR A 512 -18.70 -13.57 -7.93
N SER A 513 -19.39 -14.14 -6.95
CA SER A 513 -18.85 -14.46 -5.62
C SER A 513 -17.70 -15.47 -5.62
N ARG A 514 -17.39 -16.07 -6.78
CA ARG A 514 -16.20 -16.93 -6.95
C ARG A 514 -14.89 -16.14 -7.01
N ASP A 515 -14.95 -14.89 -7.48
CA ASP A 515 -13.75 -14.07 -7.71
C ASP A 515 -13.71 -12.88 -6.74
N VAL A 516 -14.87 -12.25 -6.51
CA VAL A 516 -14.95 -10.98 -5.78
C VAL A 516 -16.04 -10.99 -4.71
N ARG A 517 -15.73 -10.34 -3.59
CA ARG A 517 -16.70 -9.94 -2.58
C ARG A 517 -17.35 -8.63 -3.04
N ILE A 518 -18.56 -8.70 -3.60
CA ILE A 518 -19.26 -7.49 -4.02
C ILE A 518 -19.88 -6.84 -2.79
N SER A 519 -19.39 -5.64 -2.48
CA SER A 519 -19.80 -4.89 -1.30
C SER A 519 -20.23 -3.48 -1.58
N ARG A 520 -20.99 -2.93 -0.62
CA ARG A 520 -21.36 -1.52 -0.59
C ARG A 520 -20.10 -0.64 -0.57
N PRO A 521 -20.17 0.57 -1.13
CA PRO A 521 -19.08 1.54 -1.07
C PRO A 521 -18.62 1.80 0.37
N VAL A 522 -17.31 1.94 0.52
CA VAL A 522 -16.63 2.40 1.75
C VAL A 522 -15.95 3.72 1.42
N GLY A 523 -15.77 4.60 2.40
CA GLY A 523 -15.05 5.84 2.18
C GLY A 523 -15.00 6.72 3.40
N MET A 524 -14.50 7.95 3.27
CA MET A 524 -14.60 8.93 4.35
C MET A 524 -16.08 9.31 4.58
N SER A 525 -16.46 9.72 5.79
CA SER A 525 -17.82 10.12 6.23
C SER A 525 -18.88 10.26 5.13
N ASP A 526 -18.89 11.40 4.43
CA ASP A 526 -19.88 11.77 3.39
C ASP A 526 -19.40 11.47 1.96
N THR A 527 -18.32 10.72 1.81
CA THR A 527 -17.62 10.48 0.55
C THR A 527 -17.36 8.98 0.41
N LEU A 528 -18.43 8.22 0.17
CA LEU A 528 -18.33 6.80 -0.12
C LEU A 528 -17.96 6.56 -1.58
N HIS A 529 -17.06 5.61 -1.82
CA HIS A 529 -16.48 5.42 -3.14
C HIS A 529 -16.98 4.11 -3.79
N PRO A 530 -17.84 4.18 -4.82
CA PRO A 530 -18.22 3.01 -5.62
C PRO A 530 -17.13 2.71 -6.66
N ILE A 531 -16.03 2.09 -6.22
CA ILE A 531 -14.90 1.72 -7.08
C ILE A 531 -15.24 0.50 -7.93
N LEU A 532 -15.04 0.60 -9.24
CA LEU A 532 -15.09 -0.54 -10.14
C LEU A 532 -13.92 -1.52 -9.91
N TYR A 533 -14.20 -2.68 -9.30
CA TYR A 533 -13.25 -3.81 -9.18
C TYR A 533 -13.50 -4.86 -10.26
N THR A 534 -12.49 -5.66 -10.57
CA THR A 534 -12.48 -6.57 -11.72
C THR A 534 -12.97 -7.97 -11.35
N VAL A 535 -13.77 -8.58 -12.22
CA VAL A 535 -14.20 -9.98 -12.20
C VAL A 535 -13.57 -10.69 -13.39
N GLN A 536 -13.04 -11.90 -13.19
CA GLN A 536 -12.39 -12.68 -14.25
C GLN A 536 -13.02 -14.07 -14.36
N VAL A 537 -13.90 -14.24 -15.33
CA VAL A 537 -14.65 -15.48 -15.56
C VAL A 537 -13.90 -16.36 -16.58
N PRO A 538 -13.37 -17.53 -16.20
CA PRO A 538 -12.83 -18.48 -17.16
C PRO A 538 -13.94 -18.92 -18.14
N LEU A 539 -13.70 -18.82 -19.44
CA LEU A 539 -14.66 -19.27 -20.46
C LEU A 539 -14.92 -20.78 -20.37
N SER A 540 -13.95 -21.55 -19.85
CA SER A 540 -14.12 -22.97 -19.54
C SER A 540 -15.20 -23.25 -18.48
N ALA A 541 -15.44 -22.30 -17.56
CA ALA A 541 -16.51 -22.39 -16.57
C ALA A 541 -17.90 -22.07 -17.16
N LEU A 542 -17.93 -21.39 -18.32
CA LEU A 542 -19.13 -21.09 -19.10
C LEU A 542 -19.39 -22.19 -20.16
N SER A 543 -19.23 -23.45 -19.78
CA SER A 543 -19.45 -24.62 -20.66
C SER A 543 -20.92 -24.79 -21.10
N GLY A 544 -21.13 -25.53 -22.19
CA GLY A 544 -22.46 -25.87 -22.71
C GLY A 544 -22.98 -24.95 -23.80
N VAL A 545 -22.09 -24.19 -24.43
CA VAL A 545 -22.36 -23.30 -25.57
C VAL A 545 -21.28 -23.44 -26.62
N ASP A 546 -21.62 -23.17 -27.88
CA ASP A 546 -20.66 -23.01 -28.96
C ASP A 546 -20.01 -21.62 -28.93
N LEU A 547 -18.76 -21.55 -28.46
CA LEU A 547 -18.00 -20.30 -28.38
C LEU A 547 -17.75 -19.66 -29.75
N SER A 548 -17.89 -20.37 -30.87
CA SER A 548 -17.70 -19.78 -32.20
C SER A 548 -18.88 -18.92 -32.66
N GLN A 549 -20.03 -19.01 -31.98
CA GLN A 549 -21.29 -18.37 -32.38
C GLN A 549 -22.01 -17.75 -31.18
N ILE A 550 -21.34 -16.95 -30.36
CA ILE A 550 -21.97 -16.30 -29.19
C ILE A 550 -22.86 -15.13 -29.60
N THR A 551 -24.13 -15.19 -29.24
CA THR A 551 -25.16 -14.20 -29.58
C THR A 551 -25.45 -13.24 -28.43
N ALA A 552 -25.14 -13.59 -27.18
CA ALA A 552 -25.33 -12.68 -26.06
C ALA A 552 -24.49 -13.01 -24.82
N LEU A 553 -24.21 -11.97 -24.04
CA LEU A 553 -23.72 -12.02 -22.66
C LEU A 553 -24.84 -11.57 -21.72
N ARG A 554 -25.22 -12.43 -20.76
CA ARG A 554 -26.33 -12.21 -19.84
C ARG A 554 -25.87 -12.15 -18.39
N PHE A 555 -26.35 -11.13 -17.69
CA PHE A 555 -26.25 -10.95 -16.24
C PHE A 555 -27.61 -11.20 -15.58
N THR A 556 -27.66 -12.02 -14.53
CA THR A 556 -28.89 -12.35 -13.79
C THR A 556 -28.75 -12.05 -12.31
N PHE A 557 -29.69 -11.26 -11.78
CA PHE A 557 -29.63 -10.74 -10.42
C PHE A 557 -30.62 -11.50 -9.54
N HIS A 558 -30.10 -12.16 -8.51
CA HIS A 558 -30.88 -13.01 -7.61
C HIS A 558 -30.80 -12.46 -6.18
N ASP A 559 -31.65 -12.98 -5.30
CA ASP A 559 -31.54 -12.88 -3.83
C ASP A 559 -31.72 -11.49 -3.20
N GLN A 560 -31.74 -10.40 -3.99
CA GLN A 560 -31.98 -9.04 -3.52
C GLN A 560 -33.31 -8.45 -4.02
N LYS A 561 -34.12 -7.92 -3.09
CA LYS A 561 -35.40 -7.26 -3.42
C LYS A 561 -35.21 -5.91 -4.11
N ILE A 562 -34.20 -5.17 -3.69
CA ILE A 562 -33.76 -3.89 -4.26
C ILE A 562 -32.27 -3.98 -4.52
N GLY A 563 -31.78 -3.24 -5.51
CA GLY A 563 -30.35 -3.20 -5.76
C GLY A 563 -30.00 -2.31 -6.92
N THR A 564 -28.76 -1.83 -6.90
CA THR A 564 -28.15 -1.05 -7.97
C THR A 564 -26.70 -1.45 -8.09
N VAL A 565 -26.29 -1.87 -9.29
CA VAL A 565 -24.94 -2.34 -9.60
C VAL A 565 -24.48 -1.71 -10.90
N ASP A 566 -23.22 -1.29 -10.93
CA ASP A 566 -22.56 -0.85 -12.14
C ASP A 566 -21.82 -2.03 -12.76
N ILE A 567 -21.90 -2.15 -14.09
CA ILE A 567 -21.15 -3.12 -14.90
C ILE A 567 -20.44 -2.32 -16.00
N GLY A 568 -19.13 -2.48 -16.13
CA GLY A 568 -18.30 -1.74 -17.09
C GLY A 568 -17.22 -2.60 -17.71
N ASP A 569 -16.63 -2.09 -18.79
CA ASP A 569 -15.36 -2.58 -19.35
C ASP A 569 -15.31 -4.09 -19.54
N VAL A 570 -16.26 -4.62 -20.30
CA VAL A 570 -16.31 -6.04 -20.64
C VAL A 570 -15.25 -6.34 -21.70
N MET A 571 -14.33 -7.23 -21.35
CA MET A 571 -13.14 -7.60 -22.14
C MET A 571 -13.08 -9.12 -22.36
N LEU A 572 -12.47 -9.51 -23.48
CA LEU A 572 -12.08 -10.89 -23.79
C LEU A 572 -10.56 -11.01 -23.80
N LEU A 573 -10.03 -11.95 -23.01
CA LEU A 573 -8.60 -12.14 -22.81
C LEU A 573 -8.15 -13.48 -23.41
N LYS A 574 -7.00 -13.50 -24.08
CA LYS A 574 -6.39 -14.73 -24.62
C LYS A 574 -5.62 -15.56 -23.58
N SER A 575 -5.41 -14.99 -22.39
CA SER A 575 -4.79 -15.67 -21.25
C SER A 575 -5.86 -16.20 -20.29
N ASP A 576 -5.60 -17.34 -19.68
CA ASP A 576 -6.32 -17.77 -18.48
C ASP A 576 -6.14 -16.73 -17.36
N PRO A 577 -7.03 -16.67 -16.36
CA PRO A 577 -6.74 -15.91 -15.16
C PRO A 577 -5.44 -16.40 -14.54
N ALA A 578 -4.66 -15.52 -13.92
CA ALA A 578 -3.34 -15.88 -13.40
C ALA A 578 -3.49 -17.09 -12.47
N PRO A 579 -2.71 -18.17 -12.65
CA PRO A 579 -2.93 -19.41 -11.90
C PRO A 579 -2.70 -19.17 -10.41
N ALA A 580 -3.71 -19.48 -9.59
CA ALA A 580 -3.57 -19.54 -8.14
C ALA A 580 -2.51 -20.59 -7.80
N GLN A 581 -1.42 -20.21 -7.14
CA GLN A 581 -0.66 -21.20 -6.39
C GLN A 581 -1.47 -21.59 -5.16
N ALA A 582 -1.67 -22.90 -4.96
CA ALA A 582 -2.32 -23.45 -3.79
C ALA A 582 -1.54 -23.08 -2.52
N ILE A 583 -1.95 -22.02 -1.83
CA ILE A 583 -1.50 -21.77 -0.47
C ILE A 583 -2.33 -22.68 0.43
N ALA A 584 -1.64 -23.52 1.23
CA ALA A 584 -2.25 -24.47 2.14
C ALA A 584 -3.31 -23.79 3.02
N GLN A 585 -4.55 -24.27 2.92
CA GLN A 585 -5.67 -23.81 3.74
C GLN A 585 -5.37 -24.09 5.23
N SER A 586 -4.97 -23.08 5.99
CA SER A 586 -5.17 -23.09 7.43
C SER A 586 -6.56 -22.52 7.71
N SER A 587 -7.45 -23.36 8.22
CA SER A 587 -8.80 -22.98 8.63
C SER A 587 -8.76 -21.77 9.57
N ALA A 588 -9.33 -20.64 9.13
CA ALA A 588 -9.53 -19.47 9.97
C ALA A 588 -10.47 -19.82 11.12
N LYS A 589 -10.03 -19.58 12.36
CA LYS A 589 -10.95 -19.41 13.50
C LYS A 589 -11.27 -17.92 13.59
N SER A 590 -12.56 -17.59 13.61
CA SER A 590 -13.07 -16.23 13.79
C SER A 590 -12.42 -15.54 14.99
N PRO A 591 -11.86 -14.32 14.86
CA PRO A 591 -11.40 -13.55 15.99
C PRO A 591 -12.57 -12.74 16.58
N THR A 592 -13.59 -13.41 17.13
CA THR A 592 -14.77 -12.76 17.72
C THR A 592 -14.58 -12.25 19.16
N ALA A 593 -13.35 -11.98 19.63
CA ALA A 593 -13.15 -11.69 21.05
C ALA A 593 -12.19 -10.54 21.44
N TRP A 594 -11.53 -9.84 20.51
CA TRP A 594 -10.50 -8.84 20.89
C TRP A 594 -10.86 -7.37 20.60
N MET A 595 -12.06 -7.08 20.09
CA MET A 595 -12.52 -5.69 19.83
C MET A 595 -13.77 -5.29 20.63
N ALA A 596 -13.98 -5.90 21.80
CA ALA A 596 -14.96 -5.42 22.76
C ALA A 596 -14.26 -4.70 23.93
N ALA A 597 -13.89 -3.43 23.70
CA ALA A 597 -13.85 -2.33 24.70
C ALA A 597 -12.76 -1.30 24.41
N ALA A 598 -13.08 -0.32 23.57
CA ALA A 598 -12.63 1.06 23.78
C ALA A 598 -13.60 2.00 23.06
N LYS A 599 -14.78 2.22 23.66
CA LYS A 599 -15.55 3.43 23.37
C LYS A 599 -14.72 4.62 23.87
N VAL A 600 -13.97 5.27 22.98
CA VAL A 600 -13.20 6.47 23.32
C VAL A 600 -14.16 7.66 23.26
N GLN A 601 -14.66 8.06 24.42
CA GLN A 601 -15.14 9.41 24.63
C GLN A 601 -13.94 10.36 24.47
N ALA A 602 -14.09 11.39 23.64
CA ALA A 602 -13.14 12.48 23.53
C ALA A 602 -13.00 13.17 24.90
N ILE A 603 -11.82 13.08 25.50
CA ILE A 603 -11.45 13.83 26.70
C ILE A 603 -10.23 14.66 26.34
N SER A 604 -10.35 15.99 26.38
CA SER A 604 -9.19 16.88 26.31
C SER A 604 -8.28 16.60 27.50
N MET A 605 -7.02 16.22 27.28
CA MET A 605 -6.08 15.90 28.36
C MET A 605 -5.24 17.12 28.73
N PRO A 606 -5.06 17.43 30.03
CA PRO A 606 -4.20 18.52 30.49
C PRO A 606 -2.70 18.21 30.32
N PRO A 607 -1.80 19.22 30.40
CA PRO A 607 -0.36 19.06 30.21
C PRO A 607 0.28 18.04 31.16
N HIS A 608 1.12 17.14 30.63
CA HIS A 608 1.74 16.04 31.38
C HIS A 608 3.11 16.42 32.00
N ASP A 609 3.30 16.13 33.29
CA ASP A 609 4.56 16.31 34.02
C ASP A 609 5.43 15.03 33.93
N PRO A 610 6.67 15.09 33.39
CA PRO A 610 7.59 13.95 33.35
C PRO A 610 7.88 13.29 34.72
N ALA A 611 7.71 14.01 35.85
CA ALA A 611 7.82 13.41 37.18
C ALA A 611 6.65 12.44 37.50
N ALA A 612 5.50 12.61 36.83
CA ALA A 612 4.33 11.75 36.97
C ALA A 612 4.46 10.40 36.25
N ASP A 613 5.46 10.24 35.37
CA ASP A 613 5.73 8.98 34.66
C ASP A 613 6.10 7.82 35.63
N ALA A 614 6.57 8.13 36.84
CA ALA A 614 6.97 7.15 37.87
C ALA A 614 7.85 6.02 37.30
N ASN A 615 8.84 6.42 36.50
CA ASN A 615 9.75 5.51 35.80
C ASN A 615 10.52 4.63 36.79
N THR A 616 10.49 3.31 36.56
CA THR A 616 11.19 2.32 37.39
C THR A 616 12.07 1.42 36.53
N MET A 617 13.07 0.79 37.14
CA MET A 617 14.02 -0.09 36.48
C MET A 617 14.29 -1.31 37.37
N THR A 618 14.27 -2.50 36.77
CA THR A 618 14.54 -3.79 37.41
C THR A 618 15.58 -4.57 36.60
N ILE A 619 16.52 -5.22 37.28
CA ILE A 619 17.54 -6.07 36.66
C ILE A 619 17.18 -7.53 36.88
N VAL A 620 17.13 -8.31 35.80
CA VAL A 620 16.80 -9.74 35.85
C VAL A 620 17.94 -10.53 35.21
N ARG A 621 18.60 -11.40 35.99
CA ARG A 621 19.67 -12.28 35.49
C ARG A 621 19.06 -13.62 35.05
N LYS A 622 19.26 -13.99 33.79
CA LYS A 622 18.77 -15.27 33.26
C LYS A 622 19.86 -16.33 33.37
N PRO A 623 19.60 -17.50 34.00
CA PRO A 623 20.57 -18.58 34.02
C PRO A 623 20.83 -19.09 32.58
N SER A 624 22.06 -19.49 32.29
CA SER A 624 22.39 -20.16 31.02
C SER A 624 21.54 -21.42 30.87
N SER A 625 20.74 -21.50 29.80
CA SER A 625 19.96 -22.70 29.53
C SER A 625 20.90 -23.84 29.14
N ALA A 626 20.93 -24.90 29.96
CA ALA A 626 21.54 -26.16 29.59
C ALA A 626 20.65 -26.85 28.55
N ARG A 627 20.84 -26.56 27.25
CA ARG A 627 20.22 -27.35 26.19
C ARG A 627 21.12 -28.54 25.84
N ALA A 628 20.47 -29.70 25.80
CA ALA A 628 21.07 -31.03 25.66
C ALA A 628 21.93 -31.18 24.39
N ILE A 629 22.90 -32.07 24.53
CA ILE A 629 23.99 -32.42 23.61
C ILE A 629 23.43 -32.84 22.25
N SER A 630 23.61 -32.00 21.24
CA SER A 630 23.78 -32.41 19.84
C SER A 630 24.94 -31.60 19.26
N ALA A 631 25.89 -32.29 18.65
CA ALA A 631 27.19 -31.75 18.28
C ALA A 631 27.05 -30.62 17.25
N GLY A 632 27.45 -29.40 17.65
CA GLY A 632 27.62 -28.25 16.73
C GLY A 632 27.07 -26.91 17.23
N ALA A 633 26.24 -26.86 18.28
CA ALA A 633 25.67 -25.60 18.77
C ALA A 633 26.56 -24.93 19.83
N SER A 634 26.98 -23.69 19.57
CA SER A 634 27.65 -22.82 20.55
C SER A 634 26.79 -22.63 21.81
N ARG A 635 27.38 -22.77 23.00
CA ARG A 635 26.75 -22.36 24.27
C ARG A 635 26.31 -20.90 24.16
N SER A 636 25.04 -20.60 24.44
CA SER A 636 24.58 -19.21 24.56
C SER A 636 25.19 -18.57 25.81
N ALA A 637 25.83 -17.41 25.65
CA ALA A 637 26.36 -16.65 26.78
C ALA A 637 25.25 -16.27 27.77
N PRO A 638 25.55 -16.17 29.08
CA PRO A 638 24.58 -15.68 30.07
C PRO A 638 24.16 -14.24 29.76
N MET A 639 22.87 -13.95 29.90
CA MET A 639 22.23 -12.68 29.53
C MET A 639 21.62 -12.01 30.77
N VAL A 640 21.66 -10.68 30.77
CA VAL A 640 21.01 -9.82 31.76
C VAL A 640 19.95 -8.98 31.05
N ASP A 641 18.73 -9.04 31.56
CA ASP A 641 17.63 -8.18 31.12
C ASP A 641 17.57 -6.95 32.04
N ILE A 642 17.62 -5.78 31.43
CA ILE A 642 17.29 -4.51 32.07
C ILE A 642 15.86 -4.18 31.67
N VAL A 643 14.93 -4.28 32.62
CA VAL A 643 13.51 -4.00 32.41
C VAL A 643 13.22 -2.61 32.93
N VAL A 644 12.78 -1.72 32.05
CA VAL A 644 12.34 -0.38 32.41
C VAL A 644 10.84 -0.24 32.23
N THR A 645 10.20 0.44 33.17
CA THR A 645 8.74 0.57 33.24
C THR A 645 8.34 2.00 33.47
N SER A 646 7.22 2.41 32.87
CA SER A 646 6.63 3.71 33.08
C SER A 646 5.10 3.63 33.21
N LYS A 647 4.50 4.58 33.93
CA LYS A 647 3.03 4.73 33.96
C LYS A 647 2.48 5.14 32.61
N ARG A 648 3.24 5.95 31.86
CA ARG A 648 2.89 6.40 30.51
C ARG A 648 3.46 5.42 29.49
N PRO A 649 2.69 4.99 28.49
CA PRO A 649 3.20 4.14 27.44
C PRO A 649 4.39 4.78 26.71
N PHE A 650 5.43 3.99 26.44
CA PHE A 650 6.50 4.37 25.55
C PHE A 650 5.94 4.52 24.12
N PRO A 651 6.16 5.65 23.44
CA PRO A 651 5.72 5.82 22.07
C PRO A 651 6.39 4.78 21.17
N PHE A 652 5.64 4.24 20.22
CA PHE A 652 6.19 3.41 19.14
C PHE A 652 6.86 4.32 18.10
N THR A 653 8.18 4.19 17.94
CA THR A 653 9.02 5.11 17.15
C THR A 653 9.93 4.34 16.17
N ASN A 654 10.46 5.01 15.14
CA ASN A 654 11.37 4.41 14.13
C ASN A 654 12.85 4.71 14.43
N ALA A 655 13.16 5.45 15.50
CA ALA A 655 14.53 5.52 16.00
C ALA A 655 14.77 4.30 16.88
N PHE A 656 15.87 3.57 16.68
CA PHE A 656 16.27 2.53 17.62
C PHE A 656 16.32 3.14 19.03
N PRO A 657 15.60 2.57 20.02
CA PRO A 657 15.64 3.08 21.38
C PRO A 657 17.10 3.21 21.81
N ARG A 658 17.51 4.41 22.20
CA ARG A 658 18.87 4.64 22.67
C ARG A 658 18.85 4.56 24.18
N PHE A 659 19.27 3.41 24.69
CA PHE A 659 19.40 3.19 26.12
C PHE A 659 20.77 3.68 26.56
N LYS A 660 20.82 4.71 27.40
CA LYS A 660 22.07 5.37 27.82
C LYS A 660 22.31 5.11 29.30
N VAL A 661 23.50 4.61 29.62
CA VAL A 661 23.99 4.37 30.99
C VAL A 661 25.27 5.19 31.16
N GLY A 662 25.19 6.31 31.88
CA GLY A 662 26.27 7.30 31.92
C GLY A 662 26.64 7.76 30.50
N ASN A 663 27.89 7.55 30.08
CA ASN A 663 28.33 7.90 28.72
C ASN A 663 28.21 6.75 27.70
N LYS A 664 27.84 5.53 28.12
CA LYS A 664 27.67 4.38 27.21
C LYS A 664 26.27 4.38 26.63
N THR A 665 26.15 4.15 25.33
CA THR A 665 24.87 3.99 24.64
C THR A 665 24.73 2.56 24.13
N ILE A 666 23.63 1.92 24.48
CA ILE A 666 23.23 0.58 24.07
C ILE A 666 22.05 0.76 23.11
N PRO A 667 22.19 0.36 21.83
CA PRO A 667 21.08 0.42 20.88
C PRO A 667 20.11 -0.74 21.10
N GLY A 668 18.82 -0.47 20.95
CA GLY A 668 17.77 -1.50 20.94
C GLY A 668 16.92 -1.55 22.21
N GLY A 669 15.95 -2.47 22.22
CA GLY A 669 14.97 -2.63 23.29
C GLY A 669 13.62 -3.08 22.72
N THR A 670 12.95 -4.00 23.41
CA THR A 670 11.62 -4.50 23.00
C THR A 670 10.56 -3.89 23.91
N ILE A 671 9.60 -3.18 23.33
CA ILE A 671 8.43 -2.69 24.07
C ILE A 671 7.50 -3.88 24.32
N GLY A 672 7.09 -4.07 25.58
CA GLY A 672 6.16 -5.11 25.98
C GLY A 672 4.73 -4.84 25.47
N PRO A 673 3.85 -5.86 25.47
CA PRO A 673 2.48 -5.73 24.98
C PRO A 673 1.64 -4.67 25.70
N ASP A 674 2.01 -4.30 26.92
CA ASP A 674 1.38 -3.26 27.71
C ASP A 674 1.73 -1.83 27.26
N GLY A 675 2.68 -1.69 26.32
CA GLY A 675 3.23 -0.42 25.86
C GLY A 675 4.02 0.35 26.92
N LYS A 676 4.10 -0.14 28.15
CA LYS A 676 4.59 0.56 29.36
C LYS A 676 5.88 -0.05 29.90
N THR A 677 6.17 -1.27 29.49
CA THR A 677 7.39 -2.00 29.82
C THR A 677 8.31 -2.04 28.61
N MET A 678 9.61 -1.87 28.80
CA MET A 678 10.62 -2.13 27.77
C MET A 678 11.74 -2.99 28.35
N THR A 679 12.12 -4.03 27.60
CA THR A 679 13.20 -4.95 27.98
C THR A 679 14.41 -4.73 27.07
N ILE A 680 15.56 -4.49 27.70
CA ILE A 680 16.87 -4.40 27.05
C ILE A 680 17.70 -5.60 27.50
N SER A 681 17.95 -6.55 26.60
CA SER A 681 18.74 -7.75 26.88
C SER A 681 20.18 -7.57 26.41
N ILE A 682 21.16 -7.70 27.31
CA ILE A 682 22.59 -7.61 27.01
C ILE A 682 23.39 -8.79 27.61
N PRO A 683 24.56 -9.16 27.05
CA PRO A 683 25.43 -10.16 27.66
C PRO A 683 25.88 -9.76 29.06
N GLU A 684 26.02 -10.73 29.97
CA GLU A 684 26.42 -10.48 31.36
C GLU A 684 27.79 -9.78 31.48
N ALA A 685 28.74 -10.11 30.61
CA ALA A 685 30.02 -9.41 30.52
C ALA A 685 29.83 -7.91 30.20
N THR A 686 28.95 -7.59 29.24
CA THR A 686 28.62 -6.20 28.88
C THR A 686 27.94 -5.46 30.03
N PHE A 687 27.07 -6.12 30.79
CA PHE A 687 26.43 -5.55 31.99
C PHE A 687 27.46 -5.24 33.09
N ASN A 688 28.41 -6.15 33.32
CA ASN A 688 29.45 -5.98 34.34
C ASN A 688 30.38 -4.80 34.05
N GLU A 689 30.57 -4.44 32.78
CA GLU A 689 31.35 -3.26 32.36
C GLU A 689 30.59 -1.92 32.43
N LEU A 690 29.30 -1.91 32.76
CA LEU A 690 28.55 -0.67 32.94
C LEU A 690 28.94 0.01 34.26
N PRO A 691 29.01 1.35 34.36
CA PRO A 691 29.38 1.98 35.63
C PRO A 691 28.25 1.83 36.66
N THR A 692 28.55 1.25 37.83
CA THR A 692 27.60 1.18 38.95
C THR A 692 27.22 2.58 39.41
N GLY A 693 25.93 2.84 39.63
CA GLY A 693 25.44 4.15 40.08
C GLY A 693 25.31 5.22 38.99
N ALA A 694 25.62 4.91 37.72
CA ALA A 694 25.43 5.86 36.62
C ALA A 694 23.97 6.03 36.25
N ASP A 695 23.58 7.26 35.88
CA ASP A 695 22.22 7.57 35.44
C ASP A 695 21.82 6.80 34.19
N VAL A 696 20.59 6.28 34.22
CA VAL A 696 19.97 5.53 33.14
C VAL A 696 18.88 6.37 32.47
N SER A 697 18.93 6.44 31.14
CA SER A 697 17.93 7.14 30.34
C SER A 697 17.61 6.45 29.01
N LEU A 698 16.42 6.71 28.47
CA LEU A 698 15.93 6.15 27.21
C LEU A 698 15.47 7.28 26.27
N SER A 699 16.04 7.34 25.07
CA SER A 699 15.57 8.23 24.00
C SER A 699 14.84 7.45 22.92
N LEU A 700 13.60 7.84 22.61
CA LEU A 700 12.73 7.19 21.61
C LEU A 700 12.49 8.06 20.36
N LEU A 701 12.53 9.39 20.48
CA LEU A 701 12.46 10.32 19.35
C LEU A 701 13.69 11.22 19.36
N ALA A 702 14.23 11.53 18.18
CA ALA A 702 15.39 12.41 18.05
C ALA A 702 15.14 13.84 18.57
N SER A 703 13.87 14.26 18.64
CA SER A 703 13.42 15.59 19.05
C SER A 703 12.74 15.65 20.42
N ALA A 704 12.61 14.52 21.15
CA ALA A 704 11.93 14.48 22.45
C ALA A 704 12.91 14.40 23.64
N PRO A 705 12.55 14.93 24.83
CA PRO A 705 13.33 14.72 26.05
C PRO A 705 13.45 13.23 26.41
N PRO A 706 14.61 12.77 26.92
CA PRO A 706 14.80 11.37 27.29
C PRO A 706 14.04 11.00 28.57
N TRP A 707 13.52 9.78 28.63
CA TRP A 707 12.95 9.19 29.84
C TRP A 707 14.07 8.88 30.82
N LYS A 708 13.91 9.24 32.09
CA LYS A 708 14.94 9.04 33.14
C LYS A 708 14.49 7.98 34.13
N PHE A 709 15.38 7.03 34.45
CA PHE A 709 15.10 5.89 35.35
C PHE A 709 15.95 5.91 36.64
N GLY A 710 16.83 6.90 36.78
CA GLY A 710 17.73 7.03 37.93
C GLY A 710 18.98 6.14 37.81
N PRO A 711 19.73 5.95 38.91
CA PRO A 711 21.04 5.29 38.88
C PRO A 711 20.93 3.77 38.67
N LEU A 712 21.85 3.20 37.89
CA LEU A 712 21.98 1.76 37.69
C LEU A 712 22.36 1.04 38.99
N LYS A 713 21.48 0.14 39.45
CA LYS A 713 21.69 -0.75 40.60
C LYS A 713 22.05 -2.15 40.08
N LYS A 714 23.30 -2.59 40.29
CA LYS A 714 23.81 -3.87 39.77
C LYS A 714 23.46 -5.07 40.63
#